data_AF-A0A932T046-F1
#
_entry.id   AF-A0A932T046-F1
#
_cell.length_a   1.000
_cell.length_b   1.000
_cell.length_c   1.000
_cell.angle_alpha   90.00
_cell.angle_beta   90.00
_cell.angle_gamma   90.00
#
_symmetry.space_group_name_H-M   'P 1'
#
loop_
_entity.id
_entity.type
_entity.pdbx_description
1 polymer ?
#
loop_
_entity_poly.entity_id
_entity_poly.type
_entity_poly.pdbx_seq_one_letter_code
_entity_poly.pdbx_strand_id
1 'polypeptide(L)'
;MHDPRDQRAMMRVRPAMACVLFVTAIVVCGFGFAARVLAHPTHESDGKSASSADAENGKSPSAAAIPKFPEVERLRRDAVKGEPLDEALGGKTLQGTPIWPRTAECFPAESRDLFWQMDRVPDGPGGVLRSLNFDRNNSGTLEDDERDAIRGRNTWILWGGGNEGFWNWLAQDGYGFMDFLVAFDSRNRGSRFKRLGVVNQPGFVSNADPAKRVLGLYLDLPDAAHGGPKMPPAPWDKHHSPAAAPADHRDFKLFEPGDADLLQRTRTALYAMHDGVDPAIYGYPTGVVGVRLFLNPDFFGNTSAASHARQYWQDRVEKTNDRFYTDPGISADPQLVRPFRVSMSCGFCHVGPHPLNPPSDPEAPRWENLSSIIGNQFWKPQPLFANRVAPGSFIYHFLASQQPGTIDTSLISTDHINNSNTINAVFEVNARLDRARLNPRERQSDANLRLPSIEDHLPGLTDPSQITERQRERHTARVLLDGSDSIGAFGALARVYLNIGSYYEEWNTCHNPIIGFRPQRPFALATCQRNSVYWQTNEKYRAPYLAAFFTLKHEPSTKPDEPATGAADVLPAAGIHSSTQAMHLSSARNAEGKLSVAAKTVLEIDSEDQRKEGRLVWLDHCAICHSSRQPDGFELSFADKPPGESWGSTAAPANAQFTLPFDSSDWEDFKRSPSYKSYRTRLYELVKREKPLDVDPLKDNHPFWIDNYLSTDIRVPLTLVGTNPARGLATNAIEAHVWDNFSSRTYKELTAVGALGFADVISGKSGSFNAPAGGRGYYRPATHVSLWSTAPFLHNNSMGLYLDDPSVKGRLVQFLDSIRRMLWFDRRASKSLVLSQTELAWLKDETTADTPASFDPNMVVTRPGDLRATDPRIAGADPGFVYRVPHETYFEIPVAYTRRLIEGVAGSLGTSILELWGWIVAVVALLVLAWLNRARYVGIGLVILVAVLVSLWVQSGVGGTSRATAKVVLMGFMDLLRFNPVTWWLLVLGLGGYGLLLILADPDSSRVVRWIVVPGALLLVVAVYLADGPAAITLIGCAIGAWIVWKREPTLAAFTRAMLILLALGTALLGYGANRFVNGKPLITVPVVNVTYGPFPVRLGPIPRGVPVNLIMNIDPESENFATAAATMTIAIADIRTKHLDGEAAYDAFIRRAGPHLIDASKCPDFQLDRGHLFGEALSDRDKNNLIAFLKTL
;
A
#
# COMPACT_ATOMS: atom_id res chain seq x y z
N MET A 1 21.61 -65.47 61.90
CA MET A 1 22.50 -65.05 63.01
C MET A 1 23.15 -63.74 62.62
N HIS A 2 23.05 -62.72 63.49
CA HIS A 2 23.85 -61.47 63.60
C HIS A 2 23.89 -60.49 62.39
N ASP A 3 23.78 -59.17 62.50
CA ASP A 3 23.80 -58.19 63.61
C ASP A 3 23.13 -56.87 63.13
N PRO A 4 22.22 -56.22 63.88
CA PRO A 4 21.60 -54.95 63.49
C PRO A 4 22.35 -53.74 64.08
N ARG A 5 23.43 -53.27 63.43
CA ARG A 5 24.10 -52.04 63.84
C ARG A 5 24.98 -51.37 62.77
N ASP A 6 24.54 -51.25 61.50
CA ASP A 6 25.26 -50.35 60.55
C ASP A 6 24.46 -49.81 59.35
N GLN A 7 23.22 -49.34 59.56
CA GLN A 7 22.42 -48.67 58.50
C GLN A 7 21.80 -47.33 58.94
N ARG A 8 22.57 -46.49 59.65
CA ARG A 8 22.14 -45.10 59.94
C ARG A 8 23.24 -44.08 59.66
N ALA A 9 23.64 -43.93 58.40
CA ALA A 9 24.46 -42.78 57.98
C ALA A 9 24.27 -42.25 56.54
N MET A 10 23.40 -42.82 55.68
CA MET A 10 23.23 -42.33 54.30
C MET A 10 21.78 -42.12 53.84
N MET A 11 20.92 -41.55 54.71
CA MET A 11 19.60 -41.07 54.28
C MET A 11 19.23 -39.80 55.05
N ARG A 12 19.66 -38.62 54.57
CA ARG A 12 19.07 -37.31 54.91
C ARG A 12 19.55 -36.15 54.03
N VAL A 13 19.61 -36.33 52.70
CA VAL A 13 19.75 -35.19 51.76
C VAL A 13 18.98 -35.42 50.45
N ARG A 14 17.65 -35.64 50.50
CA ARG A 14 16.78 -35.62 49.30
C ARG A 14 15.36 -35.21 49.72
N PRO A 15 14.99 -33.93 49.58
CA PRO A 15 14.08 -33.54 48.48
C PRO A 15 14.38 -32.17 47.81
N ALA A 16 15.23 -31.32 48.39
CA ALA A 16 15.43 -29.94 47.91
C ALA A 16 16.26 -29.87 46.62
N MET A 17 17.27 -30.72 46.48
CA MET A 17 18.15 -30.76 45.31
C MET A 17 17.44 -31.39 44.10
N ALA A 18 16.49 -32.31 44.33
CA ALA A 18 15.62 -32.86 43.29
C ALA A 18 14.62 -31.82 42.78
N CYS A 19 14.07 -30.95 43.65
CA CYS A 19 13.14 -29.90 43.26
C CYS A 19 13.84 -28.76 42.49
N VAL A 20 15.05 -28.37 42.90
CA VAL A 20 15.87 -27.41 42.14
C VAL A 20 16.29 -28.00 40.79
N LEU A 21 16.74 -29.26 40.73
CA LEU A 21 17.02 -29.93 39.46
C LEU A 21 15.77 -30.12 38.60
N PHE A 22 14.58 -30.28 39.18
CA PHE A 22 13.31 -30.41 38.45
C PHE A 22 12.82 -29.06 37.90
N VAL A 23 12.97 -27.96 38.65
CA VAL A 23 12.66 -26.60 38.16
C VAL A 23 13.69 -26.14 37.13
N THR A 24 14.98 -26.42 37.34
CA THR A 24 16.03 -26.18 36.34
C THR A 24 15.84 -27.08 35.11
N ALA A 25 15.39 -28.33 35.25
CA ALA A 25 15.04 -29.19 34.12
C ALA A 25 13.77 -28.74 33.40
N ILE A 26 12.76 -28.15 34.08
CA ILE A 26 11.58 -27.57 33.41
C ILE A 26 11.96 -26.30 32.65
N VAL A 27 12.84 -25.46 33.21
CA VAL A 27 13.34 -24.26 32.54
C VAL A 27 14.28 -24.64 31.38
N VAL A 28 15.17 -25.62 31.54
CA VAL A 28 16.10 -26.07 30.49
C VAL A 28 15.42 -26.95 29.44
N CYS A 29 14.40 -27.76 29.78
CA CYS A 29 13.57 -28.45 28.79
C CYS A 29 12.58 -27.50 28.12
N GLY A 30 12.10 -26.45 28.80
CA GLY A 30 11.29 -25.38 28.19
C GLY A 30 12.09 -24.56 27.17
N PHE A 31 13.34 -24.22 27.48
CA PHE A 31 14.27 -23.57 26.53
C PHE A 31 14.85 -24.55 25.49
N GLY A 32 15.05 -25.82 25.83
CA GLY A 32 15.55 -26.86 24.93
C GLY A 32 14.53 -27.35 23.91
N PHE A 33 13.23 -27.34 24.28
CA PHE A 33 12.13 -27.57 23.34
C PHE A 33 11.96 -26.38 22.38
N ALA A 34 12.13 -25.14 22.87
CA ALA A 34 12.17 -23.94 22.03
C ALA A 34 13.36 -23.96 21.05
N ALA A 35 14.54 -24.41 21.46
CA ALA A 35 15.71 -24.55 20.59
C ALA A 35 15.58 -25.66 19.53
N ARG A 36 14.81 -26.73 19.79
CA ARG A 36 14.53 -27.79 18.80
C ARG A 36 13.36 -27.45 17.87
N VAL A 37 12.44 -26.58 18.29
CA VAL A 37 11.37 -26.01 17.43
C VAL A 37 11.88 -24.87 16.56
N LEU A 38 13.00 -24.22 16.92
CA LEU A 38 13.70 -23.24 16.09
C LEU A 38 14.44 -23.84 14.88
N ALA A 39 14.50 -25.17 14.74
CA ALA A 39 15.19 -25.85 13.64
C ALA A 39 14.25 -26.43 12.56
N HIS A 40 12.92 -26.24 12.67
CA HIS A 40 11.97 -26.62 11.60
C HIS A 40 10.78 -25.63 11.52
N PRO A 41 10.24 -25.35 10.32
CA PRO A 41 9.10 -24.45 10.16
C PRO A 41 7.90 -24.96 10.97
N THR A 42 7.23 -24.04 11.66
CA THR A 42 6.17 -24.31 12.64
C THR A 42 4.96 -25.06 12.06
N HIS A 43 4.63 -26.20 12.69
CA HIS A 43 3.38 -26.92 12.54
C HIS A 43 2.23 -26.26 13.32
N GLU A 44 1.03 -26.32 12.73
CA GLU A 44 -0.28 -26.05 13.32
C GLU A 44 -0.51 -26.76 14.66
N SER A 45 -1.37 -26.17 15.50
CA SER A 45 -1.98 -26.83 16.64
C SER A 45 -2.83 -28.03 16.18
N ASP A 46 -2.34 -29.24 16.43
CA ASP A 46 -3.13 -30.48 16.31
C ASP A 46 -4.35 -30.41 17.25
N GLY A 47 -5.51 -30.12 16.68
CA GLY A 47 -6.79 -30.57 17.23
C GLY A 47 -6.86 -32.09 17.08
N LYS A 48 -6.34 -32.83 18.07
CA LYS A 48 -6.53 -34.29 18.12
C LYS A 48 -8.03 -34.59 18.13
N SER A 49 -8.47 -35.23 17.05
CA SER A 49 -9.69 -36.01 16.98
C SER A 49 -9.78 -36.94 18.18
N ALA A 50 -10.77 -36.74 19.04
CA ALA A 50 -11.24 -37.79 19.93
C ALA A 50 -11.99 -38.81 19.07
N SER A 51 -11.41 -40.00 18.92
CA SER A 51 -12.06 -41.18 18.38
C SER A 51 -13.17 -41.64 19.33
N SER A 52 -14.40 -41.73 18.80
CA SER A 52 -15.45 -42.70 19.13
C SER A 52 -15.52 -43.22 20.57
N ALA A 53 -16.30 -42.53 21.41
CA ALA A 53 -17.28 -43.13 22.33
C ALA A 53 -18.25 -42.01 22.72
N ASP A 54 -19.52 -42.34 22.93
CA ASP A 54 -20.65 -41.45 23.24
C ASP A 54 -21.30 -40.77 22.02
N ALA A 55 -21.61 -41.59 21.02
CA ALA A 55 -22.80 -41.37 20.21
C ALA A 55 -24.01 -41.96 20.96
N GLU A 56 -24.66 -41.17 21.81
CA GLU A 56 -26.10 -41.32 22.08
C GLU A 56 -26.65 -40.07 22.80
N ASN A 57 -27.64 -39.46 22.17
CA ASN A 57 -28.55 -38.44 22.70
C ASN A 57 -28.02 -36.99 22.88
N GLY A 58 -27.99 -36.28 21.76
CA GLY A 58 -28.06 -34.81 21.72
C GLY A 58 -28.11 -34.32 20.27
N LYS A 59 -29.31 -34.07 19.74
CA LYS A 59 -29.52 -33.61 18.36
C LYS A 59 -28.69 -32.34 18.08
N SER A 60 -27.67 -32.44 17.22
CA SER A 60 -27.11 -31.26 16.57
C SER A 60 -28.13 -30.70 15.57
N PRO A 61 -28.17 -29.38 15.32
CA PRO A 61 -28.94 -28.85 14.21
C PRO A 61 -28.41 -29.48 12.90
N SER A 62 -29.30 -29.87 12.01
CA SER A 62 -28.95 -30.48 10.73
C SER A 62 -28.09 -29.52 9.90
N ALA A 63 -26.80 -29.80 9.78
CA ALA A 63 -25.99 -29.25 8.71
C ALA A 63 -26.54 -29.83 7.40
N ALA A 64 -27.09 -28.99 6.52
CA ALA A 64 -27.28 -29.39 5.14
C ALA A 64 -25.93 -29.91 4.62
N ALA A 65 -25.93 -31.09 3.99
CA ALA A 65 -24.69 -31.68 3.48
C ALA A 65 -24.04 -30.70 2.50
N ILE A 66 -22.85 -30.19 2.83
CA ILE A 66 -22.07 -29.33 1.93
C ILE A 66 -21.84 -30.13 0.63
N PRO A 67 -22.23 -29.60 -0.55
CA PRO A 67 -22.01 -30.28 -1.82
C PRO A 67 -20.51 -30.63 -1.98
N LYS A 68 -20.22 -31.88 -2.31
CA LYS A 68 -18.86 -32.32 -2.63
C LYS A 68 -18.63 -32.14 -4.12
N PHE A 69 -17.79 -31.19 -4.49
CA PHE A 69 -17.35 -31.03 -5.88
C PHE A 69 -16.07 -31.86 -6.09
N PRO A 70 -16.07 -32.85 -7.00
CA PRO A 70 -14.90 -33.72 -7.23
C PRO A 70 -13.62 -32.93 -7.55
N GLU A 71 -13.76 -31.80 -8.25
CA GLU A 71 -12.67 -30.89 -8.58
C GLU A 71 -12.11 -30.17 -7.36
N VAL A 72 -12.96 -29.61 -6.49
CA VAL A 72 -12.54 -29.00 -5.21
C VAL A 72 -11.82 -30.04 -4.34
N GLU A 73 -12.36 -31.25 -4.26
CA GLU A 73 -11.75 -32.33 -3.49
C GLU A 73 -10.42 -32.81 -4.08
N ARG A 74 -10.25 -32.75 -5.41
CA ARG A 74 -8.96 -32.99 -6.07
C ARG A 74 -7.96 -31.90 -5.71
N LEU A 75 -8.32 -30.63 -5.91
CA LEU A 75 -7.46 -29.48 -5.60
C LEU A 75 -7.04 -29.46 -4.12
N ARG A 76 -7.94 -29.77 -3.19
CA ARG A 76 -7.64 -29.88 -1.75
C ARG A 76 -6.70 -31.04 -1.41
N ARG A 77 -6.76 -32.16 -2.15
CA ARG A 77 -5.80 -33.28 -1.97
C ARG A 77 -4.41 -32.90 -2.49
N ASP A 78 -4.36 -32.11 -3.55
CA ASP A 78 -3.10 -31.69 -4.18
C ASP A 78 -2.45 -30.50 -3.46
N ALA A 79 -3.20 -29.79 -2.61
CA ALA A 79 -2.71 -28.69 -1.78
C ALA A 79 -1.60 -29.14 -0.83
N VAL A 80 -0.57 -28.31 -0.69
CA VAL A 80 0.56 -28.60 0.20
C VAL A 80 0.16 -28.26 1.63
N LYS A 81 0.43 -29.20 2.55
CA LYS A 81 0.15 -29.02 3.97
C LYS A 81 0.89 -27.79 4.51
N GLY A 82 0.14 -26.85 5.07
CA GLY A 82 0.66 -25.61 5.66
C GLY A 82 0.62 -24.37 4.76
N GLU A 83 0.29 -24.52 3.48
CA GLU A 83 -0.02 -23.37 2.60
C GLU A 83 -1.49 -22.93 2.78
N PRO A 84 -1.80 -21.62 2.80
CA PRO A 84 -3.17 -21.15 2.94
C PRO A 84 -3.99 -21.42 1.68
N LEU A 85 -5.27 -21.77 1.84
CA LEU A 85 -6.24 -21.84 0.74
C LEU A 85 -7.06 -20.55 0.71
N ASP A 86 -7.42 -20.06 -0.47
CA ASP A 86 -8.40 -18.96 -0.54
C ASP A 86 -9.79 -19.41 -0.07
N GLU A 87 -10.65 -18.47 0.37
CA GLU A 87 -11.96 -18.83 0.94
C GLU A 87 -12.79 -19.70 -0.03
N ALA A 88 -12.71 -19.42 -1.34
CA ALA A 88 -13.41 -20.14 -2.39
C ALA A 88 -13.00 -21.62 -2.47
N LEU A 89 -11.71 -21.93 -2.36
CA LEU A 89 -11.22 -23.32 -2.34
C LEU A 89 -11.35 -23.96 -0.94
N GLY A 90 -11.03 -23.20 0.11
CA GLY A 90 -11.04 -23.64 1.50
C GLY A 90 -12.44 -23.92 2.05
N GLY A 91 -13.48 -23.31 1.49
CA GLY A 91 -14.87 -23.48 1.94
C GLY A 91 -15.15 -22.89 3.32
N LYS A 92 -14.35 -21.91 3.74
CA LYS A 92 -14.55 -21.16 4.98
C LYS A 92 -13.86 -19.79 4.90
N THR A 93 -14.37 -18.83 5.67
CA THR A 93 -13.71 -17.55 5.88
C THR A 93 -12.47 -17.70 6.78
N LEU A 94 -11.63 -16.67 6.83
CA LEU A 94 -10.48 -16.62 7.76
C LEU A 94 -10.91 -16.76 9.24
N GLN A 95 -12.11 -16.29 9.58
CA GLN A 95 -12.73 -16.39 10.90
C GLN A 95 -13.41 -17.75 11.14
N GLY A 96 -13.36 -18.65 10.16
CA GLY A 96 -13.86 -20.02 10.26
C GLY A 96 -15.34 -20.18 9.94
N THR A 97 -16.02 -19.15 9.41
CA THR A 97 -17.42 -19.28 8.97
C THR A 97 -17.48 -20.19 7.74
N PRO A 98 -18.23 -21.30 7.76
CA PRO A 98 -18.35 -22.17 6.60
C PRO A 98 -19.00 -21.45 5.41
N ILE A 99 -18.39 -21.61 4.23
CA ILE A 99 -18.94 -21.14 2.96
C ILE A 99 -18.92 -22.26 1.94
N TRP A 100 -19.74 -22.13 0.89
CA TRP A 100 -19.79 -23.12 -0.17
C TRP A 100 -18.53 -23.00 -1.01
N PRO A 101 -17.80 -24.10 -1.24
CA PRO A 101 -16.63 -24.06 -2.10
C PRO A 101 -17.01 -23.76 -3.55
N ARG A 102 -16.11 -23.11 -4.27
CA ARG A 102 -16.29 -22.69 -5.67
C ARG A 102 -15.08 -23.09 -6.51
N THR A 103 -15.26 -23.20 -7.82
CA THR A 103 -14.19 -23.38 -8.82
C THR A 103 -14.14 -22.17 -9.74
N ALA A 104 -13.18 -22.12 -10.67
CA ALA A 104 -13.04 -21.00 -11.60
C ALA A 104 -14.28 -20.84 -12.52
N GLU A 105 -14.94 -21.95 -12.84
CA GLU A 105 -16.16 -22.02 -13.66
C GLU A 105 -17.36 -21.34 -12.97
N CYS A 106 -17.31 -21.16 -11.64
CA CYS A 106 -18.32 -20.42 -10.90
C CYS A 106 -18.31 -18.92 -11.19
N PHE A 107 -17.30 -18.40 -11.91
CA PHE A 107 -17.10 -16.97 -12.15
C PHE A 107 -17.06 -16.61 -13.65
N PRO A 108 -18.09 -16.92 -14.45
CA PRO A 108 -18.13 -16.54 -15.86
C PRO A 108 -17.99 -15.02 -16.04
N ALA A 109 -17.26 -14.60 -17.07
CA ALA A 109 -17.15 -13.18 -17.42
C ALA A 109 -18.47 -12.67 -18.00
N GLU A 110 -18.86 -11.45 -17.63
CA GLU A 110 -20.01 -10.77 -18.21
C GLU A 110 -19.74 -10.47 -19.68
N SER A 111 -20.61 -10.96 -20.55
CA SER A 111 -20.46 -10.89 -22.01
C SER A 111 -21.32 -9.83 -22.68
N ARG A 112 -22.25 -9.20 -21.95
CA ARG A 112 -23.05 -8.08 -22.46
C ARG A 112 -22.21 -6.80 -22.45
N ASP A 113 -22.47 -5.90 -23.39
CA ASP A 113 -21.70 -4.67 -23.52
C ASP A 113 -22.16 -3.57 -22.55
N LEU A 114 -21.89 -3.75 -21.25
CA LEU A 114 -22.45 -2.93 -20.17
C LEU A 114 -22.07 -1.44 -20.25
N PHE A 115 -20.85 -1.16 -20.70
CA PHE A 115 -20.23 0.15 -20.63
C PHE A 115 -20.08 0.81 -22.00
N TRP A 116 -20.94 0.48 -22.97
CA TRP A 116 -20.81 0.89 -24.38
C TRP A 116 -20.75 2.41 -24.58
N GLN A 117 -21.26 3.19 -23.63
CA GLN A 117 -21.20 4.65 -23.65
C GLN A 117 -19.84 5.21 -23.26
N MET A 118 -19.03 4.46 -22.50
CA MET A 118 -17.69 4.88 -22.07
C MET A 118 -16.68 4.82 -23.22
N ASP A 119 -15.52 5.42 -23.01
CA ASP A 119 -14.35 5.30 -23.91
C ASP A 119 -14.66 5.76 -25.33
N ARG A 120 -15.35 6.90 -25.45
CA ARG A 120 -15.70 7.44 -26.77
C ARG A 120 -14.45 7.86 -27.55
N VAL A 121 -14.45 7.52 -28.83
CA VAL A 121 -13.37 7.77 -29.77
C VAL A 121 -13.82 8.76 -30.85
N PRO A 122 -12.96 9.69 -31.31
CA PRO A 122 -13.27 10.55 -32.45
C PRO A 122 -13.40 9.76 -33.75
N ASP A 123 -14.49 9.98 -34.48
CA ASP A 123 -14.75 9.40 -35.78
C ASP A 123 -13.89 10.08 -36.88
N GLY A 124 -12.65 9.62 -37.01
CA GLY A 124 -11.61 10.27 -37.81
C GLY A 124 -10.97 11.51 -37.13
N PRO A 125 -9.94 12.12 -37.74
CA PRO A 125 -9.22 13.26 -37.13
C PRO A 125 -10.13 14.46 -36.87
N GLY A 126 -10.26 14.88 -35.60
CA GLY A 126 -11.15 15.99 -35.18
C GLY A 126 -12.65 15.65 -35.19
N GLY A 127 -13.01 14.42 -35.58
CA GLY A 127 -14.37 13.97 -35.80
C GLY A 127 -15.24 13.86 -34.55
N VAL A 128 -16.53 13.62 -34.75
CA VAL A 128 -17.54 13.48 -33.67
C VAL A 128 -17.16 12.32 -32.76
N LEU A 129 -17.26 12.50 -31.44
CA LEU A 129 -17.00 11.41 -30.50
C LEU A 129 -18.13 10.37 -30.55
N ARG A 130 -17.76 9.12 -30.79
CA ARG A 130 -18.66 7.97 -30.93
C ARG A 130 -18.25 6.86 -29.97
N SER A 131 -19.17 5.96 -29.66
CA SER A 131 -18.85 4.76 -28.88
C SER A 131 -17.96 3.80 -29.66
N LEU A 132 -17.15 3.00 -28.95
CA LEU A 132 -16.41 1.90 -29.56
C LEU A 132 -17.38 0.91 -30.22
N ASN A 133 -17.05 0.48 -31.44
CA ASN A 133 -17.77 -0.57 -32.13
C ASN A 133 -17.05 -1.91 -31.94
N PHE A 134 -17.62 -2.81 -31.14
CA PHE A 134 -17.06 -4.15 -31.02
C PHE A 134 -17.49 -5.08 -32.17
N ASP A 135 -18.59 -4.80 -32.88
CA ASP A 135 -19.01 -5.55 -34.07
C ASP A 135 -18.29 -5.00 -35.29
N ARG A 136 -17.10 -5.53 -35.54
CA ARG A 136 -16.13 -5.02 -36.53
C ARG A 136 -16.68 -5.08 -37.95
N ASN A 137 -17.50 -6.09 -38.26
CA ASN A 137 -18.05 -6.32 -39.60
C ASN A 137 -19.51 -5.84 -39.74
N ASN A 138 -20.10 -5.29 -38.67
CA ASN A 138 -21.49 -4.84 -38.61
C ASN A 138 -22.47 -5.92 -39.10
N SER A 139 -22.17 -7.19 -38.78
CA SER A 139 -23.01 -8.33 -39.13
C SER A 139 -24.26 -8.42 -38.26
N GLY A 140 -24.30 -7.67 -37.15
CA GLY A 140 -25.31 -7.81 -36.09
C GLY A 140 -25.03 -8.98 -35.15
N THR A 141 -23.85 -9.62 -35.26
CA THR A 141 -23.39 -10.73 -34.42
C THR A 141 -21.91 -10.55 -34.08
N LEU A 142 -21.53 -10.78 -32.82
CA LEU A 142 -20.14 -10.64 -32.37
C LEU A 142 -19.36 -11.95 -32.46
N GLU A 143 -18.17 -11.89 -33.05
CA GLU A 143 -17.14 -12.94 -33.05
C GLU A 143 -16.59 -13.19 -31.62
N ASP A 144 -15.84 -14.28 -31.44
CA ASP A 144 -15.36 -14.69 -30.11
C ASP A 144 -14.35 -13.70 -29.51
N ASP A 145 -13.43 -13.16 -30.31
CA ASP A 145 -12.43 -12.19 -29.89
C ASP A 145 -13.04 -10.81 -29.59
N GLU A 146 -14.03 -10.38 -30.38
CA GLU A 146 -14.86 -9.20 -30.12
C GLU A 146 -15.58 -9.33 -28.78
N ARG A 147 -16.14 -10.51 -28.51
CA ARG A 147 -16.82 -10.80 -27.25
C ARG A 147 -15.85 -10.89 -26.07
N ASP A 148 -14.66 -11.39 -26.29
CA ASP A 148 -13.59 -11.40 -25.30
C ASP A 148 -13.12 -9.99 -24.93
N ALA A 149 -13.08 -9.08 -25.90
CA ALA A 149 -12.80 -7.67 -25.62
C ALA A 149 -13.89 -7.01 -24.76
N ILE A 150 -15.17 -7.32 -25.01
CA ILE A 150 -16.28 -6.89 -24.13
C ILE A 150 -16.13 -7.45 -22.72
N ARG A 151 -15.86 -8.76 -22.61
CA ARG A 151 -15.57 -9.42 -21.32
C ARG A 151 -14.39 -8.76 -20.62
N GLY A 152 -13.38 -8.32 -21.37
CA GLY A 152 -12.21 -7.61 -20.88
C GLY A 152 -12.57 -6.25 -20.27
N ARG A 153 -13.35 -5.44 -20.99
CA ARG A 153 -13.82 -4.15 -20.46
C ARG A 153 -14.65 -4.32 -19.19
N ASN A 154 -15.57 -5.29 -19.19
CA ASN A 154 -16.37 -5.60 -17.99
C ASN A 154 -15.50 -6.09 -16.83
N THR A 155 -14.51 -6.93 -17.11
CA THR A 155 -13.52 -7.41 -16.14
C THR A 155 -12.73 -6.25 -15.53
N TRP A 156 -12.27 -5.31 -16.36
CA TRP A 156 -11.55 -4.12 -15.92
C TRP A 156 -12.36 -3.26 -14.94
N ILE A 157 -13.66 -3.10 -15.19
CA ILE A 157 -14.53 -2.21 -14.43
C ILE A 157 -15.22 -2.90 -13.24
N LEU A 158 -15.49 -4.20 -13.28
CA LEU A 158 -16.33 -4.88 -12.28
C LEU A 158 -15.63 -5.96 -11.45
N TRP A 159 -14.61 -6.62 -12.00
CA TRP A 159 -14.03 -7.80 -11.34
C TRP A 159 -13.11 -7.38 -10.19
N GLY A 160 -13.37 -7.91 -8.99
CA GLY A 160 -12.54 -7.66 -7.80
C GLY A 160 -11.68 -8.85 -7.36
N GLY A 161 -11.85 -10.04 -7.97
CA GLY A 161 -10.98 -11.18 -7.71
C GLY A 161 -10.93 -11.65 -6.26
N GLY A 162 -12.06 -11.60 -5.54
CA GLY A 162 -12.12 -12.03 -4.13
C GLY A 162 -11.50 -11.06 -3.12
N ASN A 163 -11.09 -9.86 -3.56
CA ASN A 163 -10.42 -8.90 -2.68
C ASN A 163 -11.34 -8.28 -1.61
N GLU A 164 -12.65 -8.54 -1.65
CA GLU A 164 -13.57 -8.14 -0.58
C GLU A 164 -13.16 -8.72 0.78
N GLY A 165 -12.52 -9.89 0.80
CA GLY A 165 -11.93 -10.47 2.01
C GLY A 165 -10.81 -9.60 2.57
N PHE A 166 -9.89 -9.14 1.70
CA PHE A 166 -8.77 -8.28 2.06
C PHE A 166 -9.22 -6.94 2.63
N TRP A 167 -10.11 -6.22 1.93
CA TRP A 167 -10.53 -4.89 2.36
C TRP A 167 -11.40 -4.93 3.61
N ASN A 168 -12.18 -6.01 3.81
CA ASN A 168 -12.85 -6.26 5.07
C ASN A 168 -11.85 -6.51 6.21
N TRP A 169 -10.85 -7.37 5.96
CA TRP A 169 -9.76 -7.60 6.90
C TRP A 169 -9.05 -6.28 7.23
N LEU A 170 -8.68 -5.46 6.25
CA LEU A 170 -8.00 -4.19 6.50
C LEU A 170 -8.88 -3.18 7.26
N ALA A 171 -10.18 -3.11 7.00
CA ALA A 171 -11.08 -2.22 7.76
C ALA A 171 -11.16 -2.59 9.25
N GLN A 172 -11.07 -3.90 9.56
CA GLN A 172 -11.19 -4.48 10.89
C GLN A 172 -9.84 -4.65 11.62
N ASP A 173 -8.76 -4.91 10.88
CA ASP A 173 -7.41 -5.25 11.34
C ASP A 173 -6.38 -4.14 11.09
N GLY A 174 -6.69 -3.18 10.22
CA GLY A 174 -5.81 -2.09 9.76
C GLY A 174 -5.67 -0.90 10.70
N TYR A 175 -5.55 -1.16 12.01
CA TYR A 175 -5.30 -0.16 13.07
C TYR A 175 -6.28 1.02 13.12
N GLY A 176 -7.47 0.90 12.52
CA GLY A 176 -8.49 1.93 12.60
C GLY A 176 -8.34 3.09 11.61
N PHE A 177 -7.45 3.01 10.62
CA PHE A 177 -7.15 4.18 9.76
C PHE A 177 -8.17 4.45 8.65
N MET A 178 -8.77 3.41 8.06
CA MET A 178 -9.75 3.55 6.96
C MET A 178 -10.97 2.63 7.06
N ASP A 179 -12.13 3.10 6.61
CA ASP A 179 -13.29 2.26 6.32
C ASP A 179 -14.03 2.80 5.08
N PHE A 180 -14.23 1.99 4.05
CA PHE A 180 -14.92 2.43 2.83
C PHE A 180 -16.41 2.68 3.05
N LEU A 181 -17.06 1.98 3.99
CA LEU A 181 -18.47 2.24 4.32
C LEU A 181 -18.64 3.62 4.96
N VAL A 182 -17.59 4.13 5.63
CA VAL A 182 -17.54 5.51 6.15
C VAL A 182 -17.20 6.50 5.04
N ALA A 183 -16.18 6.21 4.22
CA ALA A 183 -15.75 7.10 3.14
C ALA A 183 -16.86 7.42 2.15
N PHE A 184 -17.67 6.41 1.82
CA PHE A 184 -18.74 6.48 0.81
C PHE A 184 -20.12 6.81 1.35
N ASP A 185 -20.21 7.31 2.59
CA ASP A 185 -21.46 7.85 3.16
C ASP A 185 -22.26 8.64 2.11
N SER A 186 -23.43 8.12 1.76
CA SER A 186 -24.25 8.63 0.66
C SER A 186 -24.67 10.08 0.85
N ARG A 187 -24.76 10.54 2.10
CA ARG A 187 -25.07 11.95 2.44
C ARG A 187 -24.04 12.92 1.88
N ASN A 188 -22.81 12.45 1.67
CA ASN A 188 -21.71 13.24 1.15
C ASN A 188 -21.46 13.02 -0.36
N ARG A 189 -22.36 12.34 -1.07
CA ARG A 189 -22.22 12.02 -2.50
C ARG A 189 -21.98 13.27 -3.37
N GLY A 190 -22.68 14.37 -3.10
CA GLY A 190 -22.58 15.61 -3.89
C GLY A 190 -21.28 16.41 -3.72
N SER A 191 -20.30 15.86 -2.99
CA SER A 191 -18.96 16.43 -2.83
C SER A 191 -17.88 15.34 -2.89
N ARG A 192 -18.24 14.14 -3.35
CA ARG A 192 -17.41 12.94 -3.26
C ARG A 192 -16.22 13.04 -4.21
N PHE A 193 -16.43 13.53 -5.43
CA PHE A 193 -15.34 13.79 -6.37
C PHE A 193 -14.38 14.84 -5.80
N LYS A 194 -14.89 15.98 -5.32
CA LYS A 194 -14.05 17.03 -4.72
C LYS A 194 -13.28 16.55 -3.48
N ARG A 195 -13.91 15.73 -2.63
CA ARG A 195 -13.32 15.28 -1.36
C ARG A 195 -12.35 14.10 -1.52
N LEU A 196 -12.68 13.14 -2.37
CA LEU A 196 -11.97 11.85 -2.49
C LEU A 196 -11.30 11.65 -3.85
N GLY A 197 -11.74 12.37 -4.88
CA GLY A 197 -11.26 12.16 -6.25
C GLY A 197 -11.85 10.93 -6.92
N VAL A 198 -12.94 10.36 -6.42
CA VAL A 198 -13.56 9.13 -6.99
C VAL A 198 -14.78 9.46 -7.84
N VAL A 199 -15.10 8.57 -8.77
CA VAL A 199 -16.19 8.77 -9.73
C VAL A 199 -17.49 8.17 -9.19
N ASN A 200 -18.51 9.01 -9.05
CA ASN A 200 -19.87 8.56 -8.75
C ASN A 200 -20.41 7.70 -9.90
N GLN A 201 -21.02 6.56 -9.60
CA GLN A 201 -21.62 5.69 -10.60
C GLN A 201 -22.86 6.38 -11.21
N PRO A 202 -22.92 6.56 -12.54
CA PRO A 202 -24.11 7.09 -13.20
C PRO A 202 -25.35 6.22 -12.93
N GLY A 203 -26.51 6.85 -12.77
CA GLY A 203 -27.79 6.17 -12.45
C GLY A 203 -28.09 6.05 -10.94
N PHE A 204 -27.23 6.59 -10.08
CA PHE A 204 -27.41 6.65 -8.63
C PHE A 204 -27.51 8.08 -8.12
N VAL A 205 -28.23 8.28 -7.02
CA VAL A 205 -28.41 9.56 -6.29
C VAL A 205 -28.10 9.41 -4.80
N SER A 206 -27.91 10.54 -4.13
CA SER A 206 -27.66 10.59 -2.69
C SER A 206 -28.87 10.11 -1.88
N ASN A 207 -28.59 9.47 -0.75
CA ASN A 207 -29.56 9.06 0.26
C ASN A 207 -29.19 9.65 1.61
N ALA A 208 -30.05 10.54 2.11
CA ALA A 208 -29.96 11.10 3.45
C ALA A 208 -31.16 10.74 4.33
N ASP A 209 -32.08 9.90 3.82
CA ASP A 209 -33.31 9.53 4.52
C ASP A 209 -33.04 8.40 5.53
N PRO A 210 -33.16 8.64 6.85
CA PRO A 210 -32.92 7.62 7.86
C PRO A 210 -33.82 6.38 7.74
N ALA A 211 -35.00 6.52 7.10
CA ALA A 211 -35.94 5.41 6.88
C ALA A 211 -35.51 4.49 5.73
N LYS A 212 -34.60 4.94 4.85
CA LYS A 212 -34.05 4.17 3.73
C LYS A 212 -32.67 3.60 4.02
N ARG A 213 -32.24 3.63 5.28
CA ARG A 213 -30.98 3.01 5.70
C ARG A 213 -31.06 1.49 5.57
N VAL A 214 -29.96 0.87 5.15
CA VAL A 214 -29.81 -0.58 5.16
C VAL A 214 -28.88 -0.94 6.32
N LEU A 215 -29.41 -1.57 7.37
CA LEU A 215 -28.66 -1.93 8.58
C LEU A 215 -27.90 -0.73 9.20
N GLY A 216 -28.54 0.45 9.21
CA GLY A 216 -27.95 1.68 9.74
C GLY A 216 -27.02 2.43 8.79
N LEU A 217 -26.81 1.95 7.57
CA LEU A 217 -25.93 2.56 6.57
C LEU A 217 -26.70 3.40 5.53
N TYR A 218 -26.12 4.53 5.14
CA TYR A 218 -26.56 5.37 4.03
C TYR A 218 -25.85 4.94 2.75
N LEU A 219 -26.57 4.20 1.90
CA LEU A 219 -26.11 3.75 0.59
C LEU A 219 -26.76 4.60 -0.51
N ASP A 220 -26.02 4.86 -1.59
CA ASP A 220 -26.54 5.55 -2.76
C ASP A 220 -27.72 4.75 -3.35
N LEU A 221 -28.78 5.44 -3.75
CA LEU A 221 -30.01 4.82 -4.26
C LEU A 221 -30.14 5.01 -5.77
N PRO A 222 -30.89 4.15 -6.46
CA PRO A 222 -31.29 4.37 -7.84
C PRO A 222 -31.90 5.76 -8.07
N ASP A 223 -31.51 6.39 -9.16
CA ASP A 223 -32.11 7.64 -9.61
C ASP A 223 -33.52 7.40 -10.18
N ALA A 224 -34.53 7.29 -9.31
CA ALA A 224 -35.90 7.04 -9.74
C ALA A 224 -36.43 8.11 -10.73
N ALA A 225 -35.93 9.35 -10.67
CA ALA A 225 -36.34 10.43 -11.54
C ALA A 225 -35.83 10.26 -12.98
N HIS A 226 -34.62 9.68 -13.14
CA HIS A 226 -34.02 9.41 -14.45
C HIS A 226 -34.09 7.93 -14.86
N GLY A 227 -34.81 7.11 -14.08
CA GLY A 227 -35.13 5.71 -14.37
C GLY A 227 -34.13 4.67 -13.85
N GLY A 228 -33.34 5.02 -12.83
CA GLY A 228 -32.42 4.15 -12.11
C GLY A 228 -31.15 3.79 -12.89
N PRO A 229 -30.30 2.90 -12.34
CA PRO A 229 -29.25 2.23 -13.07
C PRO A 229 -29.89 1.41 -14.19
N LYS A 230 -29.82 1.93 -15.40
CA LYS A 230 -30.33 1.21 -16.58
C LYS A 230 -29.24 0.30 -17.07
N MET A 231 -29.60 -0.96 -17.27
CA MET A 231 -28.89 -1.78 -18.24
C MET A 231 -28.87 -1.03 -19.57
N PRO A 232 -27.76 -1.05 -20.32
CA PRO A 232 -27.80 -0.60 -21.70
C PRO A 232 -28.98 -1.24 -22.47
N PRO A 233 -29.51 -0.57 -23.51
CA PRO A 233 -30.46 -1.23 -24.42
C PRO A 233 -29.89 -2.60 -24.84
N ALA A 234 -30.77 -3.55 -25.20
CA ALA A 234 -30.34 -4.85 -25.70
C ALA A 234 -29.14 -4.64 -26.65
N PRO A 235 -28.04 -5.40 -26.51
CA PRO A 235 -26.81 -5.09 -27.22
C PRO A 235 -27.08 -4.95 -28.72
N TRP A 236 -26.12 -4.35 -29.44
CA TRP A 236 -25.98 -4.52 -30.90
C TRP A 236 -26.26 -5.98 -31.34
N ASP A 237 -25.94 -6.92 -30.44
CA ASP A 237 -26.28 -8.33 -30.44
C ASP A 237 -27.58 -8.68 -29.67
N LYS A 238 -28.64 -9.04 -30.41
CA LYS A 238 -30.02 -9.26 -29.94
C LYS A 238 -30.23 -10.52 -29.08
N HIS A 239 -29.22 -11.38 -28.90
CA HIS A 239 -29.43 -12.76 -28.42
C HIS A 239 -28.70 -13.17 -27.13
N HIS A 240 -28.22 -12.24 -26.30
CA HIS A 240 -27.39 -12.59 -25.14
C HIS A 240 -28.05 -12.37 -23.77
N SER A 241 -27.87 -13.36 -22.90
CA SER A 241 -28.27 -13.33 -21.49
C SER A 241 -27.12 -12.85 -20.58
N PRO A 242 -27.44 -12.31 -19.40
CA PRO A 242 -26.44 -12.06 -18.35
C PRO A 242 -25.55 -13.27 -18.12
N ALA A 243 -24.25 -13.01 -17.89
CA ALA A 243 -23.42 -14.04 -17.29
C ALA A 243 -23.95 -14.33 -15.89
N ALA A 244 -24.12 -15.61 -15.60
CA ALA A 244 -24.59 -16.07 -14.32
C ALA A 244 -23.90 -17.38 -14.00
N ALA A 245 -23.57 -17.58 -12.73
CA ALA A 245 -22.89 -18.78 -12.24
C ALA A 245 -23.64 -20.06 -12.67
N PRO A 246 -23.08 -21.27 -12.62
CA PRO A 246 -23.86 -22.49 -12.88
C PRO A 246 -25.12 -22.58 -11.98
N ALA A 247 -26.21 -23.24 -12.42
CA ALA A 247 -27.51 -23.20 -11.71
C ALA A 247 -27.44 -23.78 -10.28
N ASP A 248 -26.62 -24.81 -10.10
CA ASP A 248 -26.17 -25.39 -8.82
C ASP A 248 -25.33 -24.44 -7.95
N HIS A 249 -25.04 -23.24 -8.43
CA HIS A 249 -24.42 -22.14 -7.70
C HIS A 249 -25.27 -20.84 -7.73
N ARG A 250 -26.22 -20.67 -8.66
CA ARG A 250 -27.19 -19.54 -8.69
C ARG A 250 -28.22 -19.64 -7.58
N ASP A 251 -28.71 -20.85 -7.32
CA ASP A 251 -29.77 -21.12 -6.34
C ASP A 251 -29.22 -21.41 -4.92
N PHE A 252 -27.90 -21.54 -4.78
CA PHE A 252 -27.25 -21.89 -3.53
C PHE A 252 -26.77 -20.68 -2.75
N LYS A 253 -27.03 -20.71 -1.43
CA LYS A 253 -26.54 -19.73 -0.48
C LYS A 253 -25.01 -19.83 -0.41
N LEU A 254 -24.28 -18.72 -0.59
CA LEU A 254 -22.82 -18.68 -0.38
C LEU A 254 -22.41 -19.24 0.99
N PHE A 255 -23.28 -19.08 1.99
CA PHE A 255 -23.17 -19.57 3.35
C PHE A 255 -24.58 -19.84 3.91
N GLU A 256 -24.71 -20.65 4.97
CA GLU A 256 -26.00 -20.89 5.59
C GLU A 256 -26.32 -19.70 6.49
N PRO A 257 -27.47 -19.00 6.32
CA PRO A 257 -27.80 -17.86 7.17
C PRO A 257 -28.14 -18.32 8.59
N GLY A 258 -27.65 -17.56 9.58
CA GLY A 258 -28.10 -17.68 10.96
C GLY A 258 -29.45 -16.98 11.22
N ASP A 259 -29.84 -16.05 10.35
CA ASP A 259 -31.14 -15.36 10.34
C ASP A 259 -31.57 -15.15 8.87
N ALA A 260 -32.44 -16.02 8.38
CA ALA A 260 -32.87 -16.02 6.98
C ALA A 260 -33.73 -14.80 6.62
N ASP A 261 -34.56 -14.32 7.56
CA ASP A 261 -35.44 -13.19 7.33
C ASP A 261 -34.66 -11.89 7.24
N LEU A 262 -33.68 -11.69 8.13
CA LEU A 262 -32.76 -10.56 8.07
C LEU A 262 -32.00 -10.55 6.74
N LEU A 263 -31.41 -11.68 6.36
CA LEU A 263 -30.67 -11.80 5.10
C LEU A 263 -31.58 -11.49 3.91
N GLN A 264 -32.80 -12.01 3.89
CA GLN A 264 -33.73 -11.79 2.78
C GLN A 264 -34.17 -10.32 2.69
N ARG A 265 -34.48 -9.67 3.82
CA ARG A 265 -34.81 -8.22 3.83
C ARG A 265 -33.63 -7.38 3.32
N THR A 266 -32.42 -7.68 3.77
CA THR A 266 -31.21 -6.99 3.29
C THR A 266 -31.00 -7.22 1.79
N ARG A 267 -31.13 -8.46 1.31
CA ARG A 267 -31.04 -8.76 -0.13
C ARG A 267 -32.08 -7.99 -0.93
N THR A 268 -33.33 -7.94 -0.51
CA THR A 268 -34.38 -7.18 -1.19
C THR A 268 -34.01 -5.69 -1.28
N ALA A 269 -33.48 -5.10 -0.19
CA ALA A 269 -33.02 -3.72 -0.21
C ALA A 269 -31.84 -3.49 -1.18
N LEU A 270 -30.88 -4.43 -1.23
CA LEU A 270 -29.76 -4.37 -2.17
C LEU A 270 -30.18 -4.63 -3.62
N TYR A 271 -31.13 -5.53 -3.87
CA TYR A 271 -31.65 -5.83 -5.21
C TYR A 271 -32.38 -4.64 -5.82
N ALA A 272 -33.04 -3.81 -5.00
CA ALA A 272 -33.61 -2.55 -5.47
C ALA A 272 -32.53 -1.63 -6.08
N MET A 273 -31.27 -1.78 -5.67
CA MET A 273 -30.12 -1.02 -6.17
C MET A 273 -29.36 -1.74 -7.30
N HIS A 274 -29.81 -2.91 -7.77
CA HIS A 274 -29.03 -3.69 -8.73
C HIS A 274 -28.86 -2.96 -10.08
N ASP A 275 -27.75 -3.24 -10.75
CA ASP A 275 -27.40 -2.75 -12.08
C ASP A 275 -27.38 -3.88 -13.12
N GLY A 276 -28.12 -4.95 -12.86
CA GLY A 276 -28.40 -6.03 -13.81
C GLY A 276 -27.29 -7.06 -14.02
N VAL A 277 -26.18 -7.01 -13.28
CA VAL A 277 -25.15 -8.07 -13.20
C VAL A 277 -25.42 -9.03 -12.05
N ASP A 278 -24.88 -10.25 -12.13
CA ASP A 278 -25.00 -11.25 -11.06
C ASP A 278 -24.25 -10.82 -9.79
N PRO A 279 -24.95 -10.52 -8.67
CA PRO A 279 -24.30 -10.09 -7.44
C PRO A 279 -23.48 -11.20 -6.75
N ALA A 280 -23.67 -12.47 -7.10
CA ALA A 280 -22.84 -13.55 -6.58
C ALA A 280 -21.42 -13.54 -7.17
N ILE A 281 -21.24 -12.95 -8.34
CA ILE A 281 -19.96 -12.82 -9.05
C ILE A 281 -19.38 -11.42 -8.84
N TYR A 282 -20.20 -10.37 -9.02
CA TYR A 282 -19.73 -8.97 -9.06
C TYR A 282 -20.19 -8.13 -7.87
N GLY A 283 -20.94 -8.68 -6.91
CA GLY A 283 -21.48 -7.93 -5.77
C GLY A 283 -22.54 -6.91 -6.19
N TYR A 284 -23.00 -6.12 -5.22
CA TYR A 284 -23.95 -5.03 -5.40
C TYR A 284 -23.22 -3.68 -5.58
N PRO A 285 -23.77 -2.71 -6.32
CA PRO A 285 -23.15 -1.40 -6.47
C PRO A 285 -23.11 -0.63 -5.14
N THR A 286 -22.05 0.15 -4.95
CA THR A 286 -21.94 1.14 -3.85
C THR A 286 -22.46 2.53 -4.22
N GLY A 287 -22.63 2.80 -5.52
CA GLY A 287 -22.76 4.15 -6.06
C GLY A 287 -21.42 4.79 -6.46
N VAL A 288 -20.31 4.07 -6.36
CA VAL A 288 -18.97 4.47 -6.84
C VAL A 288 -18.50 3.49 -7.91
N VAL A 289 -18.01 3.99 -9.04
CA VAL A 289 -17.53 3.14 -10.14
C VAL A 289 -16.36 2.28 -9.66
N GLY A 290 -16.44 0.97 -9.95
CA GLY A 290 -15.41 0.01 -9.58
C GLY A 290 -15.41 -0.44 -8.13
N VAL A 291 -16.41 -0.05 -7.32
CA VAL A 291 -16.52 -0.49 -5.92
C VAL A 291 -17.85 -1.21 -5.67
N ARG A 292 -17.79 -2.41 -5.09
CA ARG A 292 -18.94 -3.31 -4.92
C ARG A 292 -19.09 -3.80 -3.48
N LEU A 293 -20.31 -4.18 -3.10
CA LEU A 293 -20.67 -4.74 -1.79
C LEU A 293 -20.98 -6.23 -1.91
N PHE A 294 -20.36 -7.02 -1.04
CA PHE A 294 -20.65 -8.44 -0.85
C PHE A 294 -21.22 -8.67 0.55
N LEU A 295 -22.17 -9.58 0.67
CA LEU A 295 -22.72 -9.97 1.97
C LEU A 295 -21.65 -10.68 2.79
N ASN A 296 -21.41 -10.23 4.02
CA ASN A 296 -20.35 -10.79 4.87
C ASN A 296 -20.81 -12.11 5.54
N PRO A 297 -20.19 -13.27 5.22
CA PRO A 297 -20.52 -14.53 5.89
C PRO A 297 -20.31 -14.46 7.41
N ASP A 298 -19.30 -13.71 7.89
CA ASP A 298 -19.02 -13.57 9.32
C ASP A 298 -20.06 -12.73 10.06
N PHE A 299 -20.96 -12.07 9.33
CA PHE A 299 -22.10 -11.35 9.88
C PHE A 299 -23.40 -12.14 9.73
N PHE A 300 -23.67 -12.69 8.54
CA PHE A 300 -24.95 -13.34 8.24
C PHE A 300 -24.95 -14.86 8.49
N GLY A 301 -23.79 -15.48 8.64
CA GLY A 301 -23.62 -16.92 8.75
C GLY A 301 -24.28 -17.54 9.99
N ASN A 302 -24.47 -18.86 9.92
CA ASN A 302 -25.02 -19.68 10.99
C ASN A 302 -23.92 -20.12 11.98
N THR A 303 -23.30 -19.15 12.65
CA THR A 303 -22.32 -19.38 13.71
C THR A 303 -22.64 -18.52 14.93
N SER A 304 -22.14 -18.93 16.10
CA SER A 304 -22.28 -18.13 17.33
C SER A 304 -21.58 -16.78 17.23
N ALA A 305 -20.41 -16.74 16.57
CA ALA A 305 -19.67 -15.51 16.29
C ALA A 305 -20.47 -14.54 15.42
N ALA A 306 -21.09 -15.03 14.33
CA ALA A 306 -21.94 -14.22 13.48
C ALA A 306 -23.21 -13.73 14.20
N SER A 307 -23.79 -14.55 15.09
CA SER A 307 -24.90 -14.10 15.93
C SER A 307 -24.49 -12.95 16.86
N HIS A 308 -23.32 -13.04 17.48
CA HIS A 308 -22.78 -11.95 18.30
C HIS A 308 -22.47 -10.71 17.46
N ALA A 309 -21.87 -10.88 16.27
CA ALA A 309 -21.62 -9.79 15.34
C ALA A 309 -22.89 -8.99 14.99
N ARG A 310 -24.00 -9.68 14.68
CA ARG A 310 -25.30 -9.03 14.40
C ARG A 310 -25.81 -8.21 15.57
N GLN A 311 -25.80 -8.79 16.78
CA GLN A 311 -26.23 -8.10 17.99
C GLN A 311 -25.34 -6.88 18.27
N TYR A 312 -24.02 -7.06 18.18
CA TYR A 312 -23.05 -6.01 18.42
C TYR A 312 -23.21 -4.85 17.43
N TRP A 313 -23.39 -5.15 16.14
CA TRP A 313 -23.67 -4.13 15.12
C TRP A 313 -24.98 -3.39 15.38
N GLN A 314 -26.05 -4.12 15.71
CA GLN A 314 -27.33 -3.50 16.03
C GLN A 314 -27.21 -2.50 17.19
N ASP A 315 -26.49 -2.89 18.25
CA ASP A 315 -26.29 -2.06 19.43
C ASP A 315 -25.37 -0.87 19.19
N ARG A 316 -24.32 -1.06 18.40
CA ARG A 316 -23.25 -0.07 18.19
C ARG A 316 -23.47 0.82 16.98
N VAL A 317 -24.29 0.42 16.02
CA VAL A 317 -24.52 1.17 14.77
C VAL A 317 -25.99 1.54 14.64
N GLU A 318 -26.89 0.57 14.48
CA GLU A 318 -28.29 0.82 14.14
C GLU A 318 -29.03 1.66 15.21
N LYS A 319 -28.72 1.43 16.50
CA LYS A 319 -29.35 2.13 17.64
C LYS A 319 -28.68 3.47 18.02
N THR A 320 -27.64 3.90 17.31
CA THR A 320 -26.74 5.00 17.79
C THR A 320 -26.85 6.33 17.04
N ASN A 321 -27.92 6.56 16.28
CA ASN A 321 -28.16 7.81 15.54
C ASN A 321 -26.95 8.26 14.70
N ASP A 322 -26.47 7.37 13.82
CA ASP A 322 -25.41 7.60 12.84
C ASP A 322 -23.99 7.80 13.40
N ARG A 323 -23.75 7.52 14.69
CA ARG A 323 -22.41 7.61 15.30
C ARG A 323 -21.35 6.75 14.61
N PHE A 324 -21.73 5.73 13.85
CA PHE A 324 -20.78 4.99 13.00
C PHE A 324 -19.95 5.92 12.08
N TYR A 325 -20.55 7.00 11.58
CA TYR A 325 -19.88 7.94 10.66
C TYR A 325 -19.08 9.04 11.36
N THR A 326 -19.35 9.31 12.63
CA THR A 326 -18.81 10.47 13.36
C THR A 326 -17.97 10.11 14.57
N ASP A 327 -18.07 8.88 15.07
CA ASP A 327 -17.37 8.38 16.25
C ASP A 327 -16.36 7.29 15.86
N PRO A 328 -15.05 7.62 15.83
CA PRO A 328 -13.99 6.65 15.60
C PRO A 328 -13.99 5.50 16.63
N GLY A 329 -14.50 5.71 17.85
CA GLY A 329 -14.65 4.65 18.84
C GLY A 329 -15.66 3.56 18.48
N ILE A 330 -16.48 3.79 17.44
CA ILE A 330 -17.38 2.79 16.86
C ILE A 330 -16.79 2.27 15.55
N SER A 331 -16.52 3.16 14.59
CA SER A 331 -16.07 2.71 13.27
C SER A 331 -14.70 2.04 13.31
N ALA A 332 -13.77 2.49 14.16
CA ALA A 332 -12.45 1.87 14.32
C ALA A 332 -12.41 0.69 15.29
N ASP A 333 -13.55 0.23 15.81
CA ASP A 333 -13.60 -0.92 16.71
C ASP A 333 -13.26 -2.22 15.95
N PRO A 334 -12.20 -2.95 16.34
CA PRO A 334 -11.82 -4.20 15.69
C PRO A 334 -12.78 -5.37 15.96
N GLN A 335 -13.69 -5.25 16.94
CA GLN A 335 -14.74 -6.24 17.20
C GLN A 335 -15.98 -6.04 16.33
N LEU A 336 -16.10 -4.88 15.68
CA LEU A 336 -17.25 -4.56 14.84
C LEU A 336 -17.15 -5.26 13.48
N VAL A 337 -17.80 -6.42 13.33
CA VAL A 337 -17.91 -7.10 12.04
C VAL A 337 -18.93 -6.36 11.16
N ARG A 338 -18.50 -5.92 9.98
CA ARG A 338 -19.37 -5.20 9.03
C ARG A 338 -20.38 -6.16 8.36
N PRO A 339 -21.61 -5.73 8.07
CA PRO A 339 -22.56 -6.54 7.31
C PRO A 339 -22.13 -6.72 5.84
N PHE A 340 -21.37 -5.77 5.29
CA PHE A 340 -20.90 -5.80 3.91
C PHE A 340 -19.39 -5.78 3.84
N ARG A 341 -18.83 -6.67 3.02
CA ARG A 341 -17.44 -6.62 2.58
C ARG A 341 -17.37 -5.77 1.31
N VAL A 342 -16.37 -4.90 1.23
CA VAL A 342 -16.21 -3.98 0.08
C VAL A 342 -15.17 -4.53 -0.87
N SER A 343 -15.51 -4.70 -2.14
CA SER A 343 -14.60 -5.08 -3.22
C SER A 343 -14.24 -3.88 -4.08
N MET A 344 -13.04 -3.89 -4.67
CA MET A 344 -12.66 -2.93 -5.71
C MET A 344 -12.14 -3.62 -6.97
N SER A 345 -12.38 -3.03 -8.13
CA SER A 345 -11.81 -3.44 -9.42
C SER A 345 -10.71 -2.47 -9.87
N CYS A 346 -10.05 -2.76 -11.00
CA CYS A 346 -9.09 -1.83 -11.61
C CYS A 346 -9.75 -0.49 -11.98
N GLY A 347 -11.04 -0.52 -12.34
CA GLY A 347 -11.82 0.66 -12.66
C GLY A 347 -11.92 1.68 -11.52
N PHE A 348 -11.77 1.28 -10.26
CA PHE A 348 -11.80 2.22 -9.13
C PHE A 348 -10.69 3.27 -9.23
N CYS A 349 -9.49 2.84 -9.64
CA CYS A 349 -8.35 3.74 -9.84
C CYS A 349 -8.26 4.26 -11.28
N HIS A 350 -8.62 3.47 -12.30
CA HIS A 350 -8.37 3.83 -13.70
C HIS A 350 -9.49 4.59 -14.39
N VAL A 351 -10.73 4.56 -13.86
CA VAL A 351 -11.85 5.34 -14.44
C VAL A 351 -11.80 6.78 -13.96
N GLY A 352 -11.77 7.72 -14.91
CA GLY A 352 -11.81 9.15 -14.62
C GLY A 352 -12.60 9.95 -15.67
N PRO A 353 -12.80 11.26 -15.44
CA PRO A 353 -13.39 12.16 -16.43
C PRO A 353 -12.65 12.09 -17.77
N HIS A 354 -13.39 11.83 -18.86
CA HIS A 354 -12.85 11.67 -20.20
C HIS A 354 -12.25 12.99 -20.70
N PRO A 355 -10.95 13.08 -21.03
CA PRO A 355 -10.32 14.33 -21.47
C PRO A 355 -10.98 14.94 -22.71
N LEU A 356 -11.39 14.10 -23.67
CA LEU A 356 -12.10 14.56 -24.87
C LEU A 356 -13.58 14.88 -24.64
N ASN A 357 -14.20 14.48 -23.53
CA ASN A 357 -15.63 14.69 -23.26
C ASN A 357 -15.90 14.83 -21.75
N PRO A 358 -15.31 15.84 -21.08
CA PRO A 358 -15.41 15.95 -19.63
C PRO A 358 -16.87 16.23 -19.20
N PRO A 359 -17.27 15.81 -17.99
CA PRO A 359 -18.60 16.09 -17.47
C PRO A 359 -18.77 17.58 -17.15
N SER A 360 -19.99 18.11 -17.28
CA SER A 360 -20.34 19.46 -16.81
C SER A 360 -20.33 19.57 -15.29
N ASP A 361 -20.77 18.50 -14.61
CA ASP A 361 -20.70 18.33 -13.16
C ASP A 361 -20.01 16.99 -12.85
N PRO A 362 -18.78 17.01 -12.30
CA PRO A 362 -18.07 15.79 -11.95
C PRO A 362 -18.72 15.00 -10.80
N GLU A 363 -19.64 15.60 -10.03
CA GLU A 363 -20.42 14.88 -9.00
C GLU A 363 -21.65 14.15 -9.60
N ALA A 364 -22.04 14.50 -10.83
CA ALA A 364 -23.12 13.87 -11.58
C ALA A 364 -22.70 13.49 -13.02
N PRO A 365 -21.65 12.66 -13.18
CA PRO A 365 -21.18 12.28 -14.50
C PRO A 365 -22.18 11.35 -15.21
N ARG A 366 -22.14 11.34 -16.55
CA ARG A 366 -22.75 10.30 -17.37
C ARG A 366 -21.68 9.31 -17.84
N TRP A 367 -22.08 8.10 -18.24
CA TRP A 367 -21.14 7.10 -18.76
C TRP A 367 -20.31 7.62 -19.95
N GLU A 368 -20.92 8.42 -20.83
CA GLU A 368 -20.24 9.06 -21.96
C GLU A 368 -19.17 10.08 -21.58
N ASN A 369 -19.15 10.55 -20.33
CA ASN A 369 -18.15 11.47 -19.81
C ASN A 369 -16.97 10.77 -19.15
N LEU A 370 -16.89 9.44 -19.20
CA LEU A 370 -15.90 8.65 -18.48
C LEU A 370 -14.99 7.88 -19.45
N SER A 371 -13.71 7.84 -19.10
CA SER A 371 -12.73 6.97 -19.73
C SER A 371 -12.24 5.94 -18.71
N SER A 372 -12.12 4.69 -19.13
CA SER A 372 -11.60 3.58 -18.33
C SER A 372 -10.08 3.41 -18.42
N ILE A 373 -9.42 4.12 -19.34
CA ILE A 373 -7.98 3.97 -19.63
C ILE A 373 -7.13 5.16 -19.20
N ILE A 374 -7.74 6.29 -18.84
CA ILE A 374 -7.00 7.55 -18.62
C ILE A 374 -6.16 7.53 -17.33
N GLY A 375 -6.52 6.68 -16.36
CA GLY A 375 -5.98 6.78 -15.00
C GLY A 375 -6.60 7.97 -14.28
N ASN A 376 -7.22 7.75 -13.12
CA ASN A 376 -7.95 8.81 -12.44
C ASN A 376 -6.99 9.83 -11.80
N GLN A 377 -6.73 10.93 -12.52
CA GLN A 377 -5.80 11.99 -12.08
C GLN A 377 -6.31 12.80 -10.88
N PHE A 378 -7.57 12.65 -10.51
CA PHE A 378 -8.19 13.42 -9.42
C PHE A 378 -8.18 12.68 -8.09
N TRP A 379 -7.79 11.39 -8.11
CA TRP A 379 -7.73 10.51 -6.95
C TRP A 379 -6.94 11.09 -5.78
N LYS A 380 -7.48 11.02 -4.54
CA LYS A 380 -6.81 11.57 -3.34
C LYS A 380 -6.52 10.47 -2.31
N PRO A 381 -5.25 10.02 -2.16
CA PRO A 381 -4.91 8.90 -1.29
C PRO A 381 -5.28 9.09 0.18
N GLN A 382 -4.95 10.24 0.77
CA GLN A 382 -5.19 10.48 2.20
C GLN A 382 -6.67 10.33 2.60
N PRO A 383 -7.63 11.08 2.02
CA PRO A 383 -9.01 10.99 2.46
C PRO A 383 -9.69 9.68 2.03
N LEU A 384 -9.06 8.85 1.20
CA LEU A 384 -9.53 7.50 0.85
C LEU A 384 -9.02 6.44 1.84
N PHE A 385 -7.70 6.33 2.01
CA PHE A 385 -7.04 5.25 2.77
C PHE A 385 -6.62 5.64 4.18
N ALA A 386 -6.90 6.88 4.59
CA ALA A 386 -6.87 7.28 6.00
C ALA A 386 -8.07 8.17 6.35
N ASN A 387 -9.26 7.78 5.91
CA ASN A 387 -10.51 8.52 6.11
C ASN A 387 -10.98 8.63 7.57
N ARG A 388 -10.34 7.91 8.50
CA ARG A 388 -10.65 7.94 9.94
C ARG A 388 -9.54 8.57 10.79
N VAL A 389 -8.47 9.09 10.18
CA VAL A 389 -7.36 9.69 10.93
C VAL A 389 -7.41 11.22 10.84
N ALA A 390 -7.13 11.88 11.96
CA ALA A 390 -7.06 13.33 12.02
C ALA A 390 -5.68 13.85 11.55
N PRO A 391 -5.56 15.14 11.16
CA PRO A 391 -4.27 15.74 10.76
C PRO A 391 -3.15 15.61 11.80
N GLY A 392 -3.45 15.43 13.09
CA GLY A 392 -2.43 15.18 14.11
C GLY A 392 -1.70 13.82 13.97
N SER A 393 -2.18 12.92 13.11
CA SER A 393 -1.55 11.63 12.83
C SER A 393 -0.43 11.76 11.79
N PHE A 394 0.70 11.11 12.01
CA PHE A 394 1.76 11.04 10.99
C PHE A 394 1.30 10.26 9.74
N ILE A 395 0.45 9.23 9.90
CA ILE A 395 -0.10 8.45 8.78
C ILE A 395 -0.97 9.32 7.85
N TYR A 396 -1.66 10.34 8.40
CA TYR A 396 -2.35 11.34 7.60
C TYR A 396 -1.39 12.00 6.61
N HIS A 397 -0.25 12.45 7.12
CA HIS A 397 0.75 13.21 6.36
C HIS A 397 1.56 12.33 5.41
N PHE A 398 1.79 11.05 5.75
CA PHE A 398 2.34 10.09 4.81
C PHE A 398 1.47 9.98 3.55
N LEU A 399 0.17 9.72 3.69
CA LEU A 399 -0.71 9.64 2.52
C LEU A 399 -0.95 10.99 1.85
N ALA A 400 -0.95 12.09 2.60
CA ALA A 400 -1.11 13.43 2.04
C ALA A 400 0.14 13.92 1.29
N SER A 401 1.29 13.27 1.48
CA SER A 401 2.50 13.55 0.70
C SER A 401 2.40 13.06 -0.75
N GLN A 402 1.55 12.05 -0.99
CA GLN A 402 1.24 11.52 -2.31
C GLN A 402 0.32 12.51 -3.02
N GLN A 403 0.76 13.03 -4.17
CA GLN A 403 -0.01 14.03 -4.91
C GLN A 403 -1.29 13.41 -5.49
N PRO A 404 -2.34 14.22 -5.75
CA PRO A 404 -3.52 13.72 -6.43
C PRO A 404 -3.20 13.01 -7.75
N GLY A 405 -3.96 11.96 -8.06
CA GLY A 405 -3.71 11.10 -9.23
C GLY A 405 -2.56 10.10 -9.07
N THR A 406 -1.98 10.02 -7.87
CA THR A 406 -0.94 9.05 -7.53
C THR A 406 -1.38 8.08 -6.44
N ILE A 407 -0.71 6.94 -6.34
CA ILE A 407 -0.90 5.97 -5.27
C ILE A 407 0.40 5.21 -5.01
N ASP A 408 0.74 5.03 -3.74
CA ASP A 408 1.76 4.07 -3.31
C ASP A 408 1.12 2.70 -3.04
N THR A 409 1.21 1.79 -4.01
CA THR A 409 0.72 0.40 -3.85
C THR A 409 1.59 -0.41 -2.88
N SER A 410 2.80 0.06 -2.59
CA SER A 410 3.66 -0.51 -1.55
C SER A 410 3.14 -0.20 -0.16
N LEU A 411 2.12 0.66 0.03
CA LEU A 411 1.44 0.81 1.33
C LEU A 411 1.04 -0.56 1.94
N ILE A 412 0.57 -1.47 1.10
CA ILE A 412 0.17 -2.83 1.51
C ILE A 412 1.39 -3.77 1.47
N SER A 413 2.25 -3.64 0.46
CA SER A 413 3.49 -4.41 0.27
C SER A 413 4.71 -3.59 0.64
N THR A 414 4.81 -3.14 1.89
CA THR A 414 5.76 -2.07 2.22
C THR A 414 7.21 -2.49 2.01
N ASP A 415 7.86 -1.74 1.14
CA ASP A 415 9.30 -1.76 0.90
C ASP A 415 10.03 -0.67 1.69
N HIS A 416 9.30 0.07 2.54
CA HIS A 416 9.81 1.22 3.31
C HIS A 416 10.41 2.31 2.40
N ILE A 417 9.74 2.60 1.29
CA ILE A 417 10.01 3.75 0.45
C ILE A 417 8.68 4.42 0.15
N ASN A 418 8.53 5.71 0.48
CA ASN A 418 7.39 6.49 0.00
C ASN A 418 7.53 6.73 -1.51
N ASN A 419 6.97 5.83 -2.31
CA ASN A 419 7.19 5.77 -3.75
C ASN A 419 5.89 5.89 -4.56
N SER A 420 5.06 6.87 -4.20
CA SER A 420 3.81 7.18 -4.90
C SER A 420 4.00 7.24 -6.42
N ASN A 421 3.15 6.52 -7.13
CA ASN A 421 3.20 6.43 -8.59
C ASN A 421 1.90 6.97 -9.22
N THR A 422 1.99 7.61 -10.38
CA THR A 422 0.83 7.98 -11.19
C THR A 422 0.01 6.76 -11.51
N ILE A 423 -1.32 6.91 -11.44
CA ILE A 423 -2.20 5.90 -12.01
C ILE A 423 -2.05 5.99 -13.54
N ASN A 424 -1.32 5.03 -14.11
CA ASN A 424 -0.89 5.10 -15.50
C ASN A 424 -2.08 5.16 -16.47
N ALA A 425 -2.00 6.07 -17.43
CA ALA A 425 -2.83 6.02 -18.63
C ALA A 425 -2.39 4.84 -19.53
N VAL A 426 -3.36 4.18 -20.16
CA VAL A 426 -3.15 3.03 -21.05
C VAL A 426 -3.35 3.49 -22.50
N PHE A 427 -2.26 3.92 -23.13
CA PHE A 427 -2.25 4.41 -24.51
C PHE A 427 -1.45 3.50 -25.45
N GLU A 428 -1.86 3.48 -26.72
CA GLU A 428 -1.20 2.86 -27.88
C GLU A 428 -0.59 1.48 -27.58
N VAL A 429 -1.39 0.58 -26.96
CA VAL A 429 -0.88 -0.71 -26.49
C VAL A 429 -0.33 -1.57 -27.64
N ASN A 430 -0.95 -1.52 -28.82
CA ASN A 430 -0.46 -2.24 -29.99
C ASN A 430 0.94 -1.76 -30.43
N ALA A 431 1.12 -0.45 -30.59
CA ALA A 431 2.43 0.14 -30.92
C ALA A 431 3.51 -0.19 -29.88
N ARG A 432 3.10 -0.22 -28.61
CA ARG A 432 3.95 -0.58 -27.49
C ARG A 432 4.38 -2.05 -27.55
N LEU A 433 3.46 -2.98 -27.84
CA LEU A 433 3.77 -4.41 -28.02
C LEU A 433 4.69 -4.64 -29.22
N ASP A 434 4.48 -3.92 -30.31
CA ASP A 434 5.36 -3.98 -31.48
C ASP A 434 6.77 -3.49 -31.15
N ARG A 435 6.91 -2.41 -30.37
CA ARG A 435 8.22 -1.98 -29.85
C ARG A 435 8.85 -3.02 -28.93
N ALA A 436 8.06 -3.66 -28.07
CA ALA A 436 8.55 -4.69 -27.13
C ALA A 436 9.20 -5.88 -27.87
N ARG A 437 8.62 -6.31 -29.00
CA ARG A 437 9.17 -7.38 -29.85
C ARG A 437 10.51 -7.05 -30.52
N LEU A 438 10.89 -5.78 -30.54
CA LEU A 438 12.16 -5.30 -31.08
C LEU A 438 13.17 -4.94 -29.98
N ASN A 439 12.75 -4.91 -28.72
CA ASN A 439 13.64 -4.69 -27.59
C ASN A 439 14.43 -5.98 -27.26
N PRO A 440 15.60 -5.87 -26.61
CA PRO A 440 16.31 -7.03 -26.12
C PRO A 440 15.42 -7.89 -25.21
N ARG A 441 15.47 -9.21 -25.44
CA ARG A 441 14.75 -10.20 -24.63
C ARG A 441 15.28 -10.23 -23.20
N GLU A 442 14.42 -10.67 -22.30
CA GLU A 442 14.74 -10.86 -20.90
C GLU A 442 14.66 -12.33 -20.54
N ARG A 443 15.73 -12.79 -19.88
CA ARG A 443 15.84 -14.11 -19.32
C ARG A 443 14.90 -14.27 -18.15
N GLN A 444 14.00 -15.23 -18.26
CA GLN A 444 12.97 -15.55 -17.29
C GLN A 444 13.42 -16.64 -16.32
N SER A 445 12.90 -16.62 -15.10
CA SER A 445 13.01 -17.73 -14.15
C SER A 445 12.01 -18.84 -14.46
N ASP A 446 12.23 -20.04 -13.92
CA ASP A 446 11.28 -21.15 -14.05
C ASP A 446 9.89 -20.79 -13.48
N ALA A 447 9.84 -19.94 -12.45
CA ALA A 447 8.58 -19.46 -11.91
C ALA A 447 7.83 -18.54 -12.90
N ASN A 448 8.54 -17.62 -13.55
CA ASN A 448 7.93 -16.71 -14.54
C ASN A 448 7.35 -17.50 -15.74
N LEU A 449 8.05 -18.55 -16.18
CA LEU A 449 7.69 -19.34 -17.35
C LEU A 449 6.39 -20.14 -17.18
N ARG A 450 5.88 -20.29 -15.95
CA ARG A 450 4.57 -20.89 -15.67
C ARG A 450 3.43 -20.11 -16.31
N LEU A 451 3.61 -18.82 -16.57
CA LEU A 451 2.60 -17.99 -17.22
C LEU A 451 2.83 -17.89 -18.75
N PRO A 452 1.76 -17.74 -19.55
CA PRO A 452 1.85 -17.39 -20.97
C PRO A 452 2.56 -16.04 -21.22
N SER A 453 3.00 -15.82 -22.46
CA SER A 453 3.47 -14.51 -22.96
C SER A 453 2.65 -14.06 -24.15
N ILE A 454 2.16 -12.81 -24.08
CA ILE A 454 1.38 -12.16 -25.15
C ILE A 454 2.32 -11.65 -26.24
N GLU A 455 3.49 -11.14 -25.85
CA GLU A 455 4.48 -10.57 -26.75
C GLU A 455 5.00 -11.61 -27.75
N ASP A 456 5.28 -12.81 -27.24
CA ASP A 456 5.90 -13.92 -27.97
C ASP A 456 4.92 -14.99 -28.46
N HIS A 457 3.64 -14.91 -28.08
CA HIS A 457 2.62 -15.95 -28.35
C HIS A 457 3.04 -17.33 -27.84
N LEU A 458 3.62 -17.37 -26.63
CA LEU A 458 4.10 -18.60 -26.00
C LEU A 458 3.16 -19.05 -24.86
N PRO A 459 2.91 -20.36 -24.72
CA PRO A 459 2.12 -20.88 -23.60
C PRO A 459 2.92 -20.83 -22.28
N GLY A 460 2.20 -20.97 -21.17
CA GLY A 460 2.81 -21.25 -19.88
C GLY A 460 3.37 -22.67 -19.80
N LEU A 461 4.50 -22.84 -19.11
CA LEU A 461 5.24 -24.09 -18.98
C LEU A 461 5.39 -24.45 -17.50
N THR A 462 4.78 -25.55 -17.07
CA THR A 462 4.79 -25.99 -15.66
C THR A 462 5.82 -27.10 -15.37
N ASP A 463 6.31 -27.79 -16.39
CA ASP A 463 7.35 -28.82 -16.30
C ASP A 463 8.70 -28.22 -16.75
N PRO A 464 9.66 -28.01 -15.81
CA PRO A 464 10.96 -27.43 -16.14
C PRO A 464 11.78 -28.25 -17.15
N SER A 465 11.53 -29.56 -17.27
CA SER A 465 12.24 -30.42 -18.22
C SER A 465 11.90 -30.14 -19.69
N GLN A 466 10.77 -29.47 -19.94
CA GLN A 466 10.29 -29.10 -21.27
C GLN A 466 10.75 -27.71 -21.71
N ILE A 467 11.43 -26.97 -20.83
CA ILE A 467 11.85 -25.59 -21.07
C ILE A 467 13.15 -25.58 -21.88
N THR A 468 13.07 -25.11 -23.13
CA THR A 468 14.25 -24.85 -23.97
C THR A 468 14.90 -23.50 -23.63
N GLU A 469 16.19 -23.33 -23.92
CA GLU A 469 16.87 -22.03 -23.76
C GLU A 469 16.17 -20.91 -24.52
N ARG A 470 15.64 -21.19 -25.72
CA ARG A 470 14.88 -20.20 -26.50
C ARG A 470 13.63 -19.71 -25.76
N GLN A 471 12.95 -20.58 -25.01
CA GLN A 471 11.75 -20.21 -24.24
C GLN A 471 12.08 -19.45 -22.96
N ARG A 472 13.33 -19.52 -22.47
CA ARG A 472 13.79 -18.73 -21.32
C ARG A 472 13.96 -17.25 -21.66
N GLU A 473 14.11 -16.91 -22.93
CA GLU A 473 14.26 -15.54 -23.41
C GLU A 473 12.92 -15.01 -23.92
N ARG A 474 12.31 -14.04 -23.21
CA ARG A 474 11.01 -13.46 -23.58
C ARG A 474 11.08 -11.96 -23.80
N HIS A 475 10.27 -11.43 -24.72
CA HIS A 475 10.09 -9.99 -24.87
C HIS A 475 9.16 -9.45 -23.77
N THR A 476 9.35 -8.19 -23.39
CA THR A 476 8.52 -7.52 -22.38
C THR A 476 8.32 -6.05 -22.75
N ALA A 477 7.10 -5.56 -22.56
CA ALA A 477 6.73 -4.17 -22.79
C ALA A 477 7.12 -3.21 -21.64
N ARG A 478 7.52 -3.72 -20.47
CA ARG A 478 7.96 -2.93 -19.28
C ARG A 478 6.97 -1.80 -18.96
N VAL A 479 5.72 -2.15 -18.61
CA VAL A 479 4.62 -1.23 -18.32
C VAL A 479 4.86 -0.36 -17.10
N LEU A 480 5.40 -0.92 -16.02
CA LEU A 480 5.69 -0.20 -14.78
C LEU A 480 6.81 0.81 -15.00
N LEU A 481 6.80 1.91 -14.24
CA LEU A 481 7.74 3.00 -14.47
C LEU A 481 9.21 2.61 -14.26
N ASP A 482 9.47 1.69 -13.35
CA ASP A 482 10.76 1.06 -13.09
C ASP A 482 11.05 -0.16 -13.99
N GLY A 483 10.07 -0.55 -14.82
CA GLY A 483 10.14 -1.70 -15.72
C GLY A 483 10.23 -3.05 -15.01
N SER A 484 9.73 -3.15 -13.78
CA SER A 484 9.79 -4.37 -12.95
C SER A 484 8.81 -5.46 -13.38
N ASP A 485 7.79 -5.16 -14.18
CA ASP A 485 6.84 -6.11 -14.80
C ASP A 485 7.46 -6.87 -15.98
N SER A 486 8.71 -7.28 -15.80
CA SER A 486 9.54 -7.96 -16.77
C SER A 486 9.14 -9.41 -17.06
N ILE A 487 8.12 -9.91 -16.35
CA ILE A 487 7.42 -11.16 -16.68
C ILE A 487 6.57 -11.05 -17.96
N GLY A 488 6.29 -9.83 -18.43
CA GLY A 488 5.50 -9.56 -19.64
C GLY A 488 4.04 -9.18 -19.35
N ALA A 489 3.33 -8.75 -20.38
CA ALA A 489 1.99 -8.14 -20.31
C ALA A 489 0.96 -9.07 -19.67
N PHE A 490 1.00 -10.37 -19.97
CA PHE A 490 0.09 -11.35 -19.36
C PHE A 490 0.26 -11.39 -17.85
N GLY A 491 1.51 -11.53 -17.39
CA GLY A 491 1.82 -11.56 -15.96
C GLY A 491 1.43 -10.24 -15.26
N ALA A 492 1.62 -9.09 -15.93
CA ALA A 492 1.17 -7.80 -15.42
C ALA A 492 -0.37 -7.73 -15.25
N LEU A 493 -1.13 -8.17 -16.26
CA LEU A 493 -2.60 -8.20 -16.23
C LEU A 493 -3.16 -9.19 -15.20
N ALA A 494 -2.48 -10.31 -14.96
CA ALA A 494 -2.88 -11.25 -13.90
C ALA A 494 -2.54 -10.71 -12.49
N ARG A 495 -1.36 -10.10 -12.33
CA ARG A 495 -0.84 -9.61 -11.04
C ARG A 495 -1.60 -8.42 -10.48
N VAL A 496 -2.19 -7.55 -11.33
CA VAL A 496 -2.88 -6.34 -10.87
C VAL A 496 -3.97 -6.62 -9.82
N TYR A 497 -4.62 -7.78 -9.90
CA TYR A 497 -5.62 -8.22 -8.92
C TYR A 497 -5.00 -8.59 -7.57
N LEU A 498 -3.81 -9.18 -7.54
CA LEU A 498 -3.06 -9.39 -6.30
C LEU A 498 -2.72 -8.05 -5.65
N ASN A 499 -2.29 -7.05 -6.44
CA ASN A 499 -1.97 -5.70 -5.95
C ASN A 499 -3.13 -5.00 -5.22
N ILE A 500 -4.38 -5.35 -5.55
CA ILE A 500 -5.60 -4.80 -4.93
C ILE A 500 -6.24 -5.77 -3.91
N GLY A 501 -5.55 -6.85 -3.53
CA GLY A 501 -5.93 -7.71 -2.41
C GLY A 501 -6.49 -9.10 -2.76
N SER A 502 -6.42 -9.56 -4.01
CA SER A 502 -6.77 -10.97 -4.32
C SER A 502 -5.85 -11.94 -3.57
N TYR A 503 -6.41 -13.08 -3.15
CA TYR A 503 -5.73 -14.15 -2.40
C TYR A 503 -4.99 -13.64 -1.14
N TYR A 504 -5.72 -12.86 -0.35
CA TYR A 504 -5.21 -12.16 0.83
C TYR A 504 -4.75 -13.10 1.96
N GLU A 505 -5.22 -14.34 1.92
CA GLU A 505 -4.85 -15.40 2.85
C GLU A 505 -3.35 -15.72 2.73
N GLU A 506 -2.79 -15.69 1.52
CA GLU A 506 -1.35 -15.82 1.28
C GLU A 506 -0.61 -14.50 1.51
N TRP A 507 -1.21 -13.35 1.19
CA TRP A 507 -0.62 -12.05 1.52
C TRP A 507 -0.25 -11.92 3.00
N ASN A 508 -1.14 -12.38 3.87
CA ASN A 508 -0.95 -12.36 5.31
C ASN A 508 0.18 -13.28 5.81
N THR A 509 0.68 -14.20 4.99
CA THR A 509 1.84 -15.05 5.30
C THR A 509 3.15 -14.47 4.77
N CYS A 510 3.09 -13.66 3.70
CA CYS A 510 4.26 -13.14 3.00
C CYS A 510 4.98 -12.01 3.77
N HIS A 511 4.27 -11.18 4.54
CA HIS A 511 4.84 -10.13 5.40
C HIS A 511 3.77 -9.58 6.37
N ASN A 512 4.11 -8.55 7.17
CA ASN A 512 3.11 -7.73 7.87
C ASN A 512 2.67 -6.60 6.92
N PRO A 513 1.42 -6.58 6.42
CA PRO A 513 1.00 -5.70 5.32
C PRO A 513 0.73 -4.25 5.69
N ILE A 514 1.01 -3.81 6.94
CA ILE A 514 0.77 -2.42 7.33
C ILE A 514 2.00 -1.78 7.98
N ILE A 515 2.67 -2.49 8.90
CA ILE A 515 3.85 -1.93 9.59
C ILE A 515 5.17 -2.48 9.01
N GLY A 516 5.14 -3.60 8.26
CA GLY A 516 6.30 -4.03 7.48
C GLY A 516 7.54 -4.50 8.25
N PHE A 517 7.44 -4.74 9.56
CA PHE A 517 8.58 -5.16 10.39
C PHE A 517 8.99 -6.63 10.23
N ARG A 518 8.27 -7.40 9.41
CA ARG A 518 8.65 -8.76 9.05
C ARG A 518 9.28 -8.72 7.65
N PRO A 519 10.45 -9.35 7.43
CA PRO A 519 11.01 -9.49 6.10
C PRO A 519 9.98 -10.04 5.12
N GLN A 520 9.98 -9.51 3.90
CA GLN A 520 9.10 -10.00 2.85
C GLN A 520 9.48 -11.41 2.42
N ARG A 521 8.52 -12.11 1.82
CA ARG A 521 8.70 -13.40 1.18
C ARG A 521 8.03 -13.39 -0.19
N PRO A 522 8.53 -14.16 -1.16
CA PRO A 522 7.93 -14.24 -2.49
C PRO A 522 6.48 -14.70 -2.47
N PHE A 523 5.61 -13.97 -3.17
CA PHE A 523 4.26 -14.43 -3.48
C PHE A 523 4.34 -15.47 -4.60
N ALA A 524 4.18 -16.75 -4.25
CA ALA A 524 4.57 -17.83 -5.14
C ALA A 524 3.54 -18.15 -6.24
N LEU A 525 3.91 -18.03 -7.52
CA LEU A 525 3.02 -18.37 -8.65
C LEU A 525 2.49 -19.81 -8.59
N ALA A 526 3.35 -20.74 -8.18
CA ALA A 526 2.95 -22.14 -7.99
C ALA A 526 1.87 -22.30 -6.90
N THR A 527 1.98 -21.54 -5.82
CA THR A 527 1.00 -21.49 -4.73
C THR A 527 -0.31 -20.89 -5.24
N CYS A 528 -0.26 -19.77 -5.98
CA CYS A 528 -1.46 -19.17 -6.58
C CYS A 528 -2.23 -20.15 -7.46
N GLN A 529 -1.52 -20.84 -8.38
CA GLN A 529 -2.10 -21.80 -9.31
C GLN A 529 -2.76 -22.99 -8.61
N ARG A 530 -2.21 -23.42 -7.46
CA ARG A 530 -2.69 -24.60 -6.73
C ARG A 530 -3.79 -24.28 -5.72
N ASN A 531 -3.68 -23.14 -5.03
CA ASN A 531 -4.45 -22.88 -3.81
C ASN A 531 -5.42 -21.69 -3.92
N SER A 532 -5.45 -20.96 -5.04
CA SER A 532 -6.41 -19.87 -5.24
C SER A 532 -7.27 -20.05 -6.49
N VAL A 533 -8.58 -20.20 -6.27
CA VAL A 533 -9.60 -20.22 -7.32
C VAL A 533 -9.71 -18.85 -7.99
N TYR A 534 -9.55 -17.75 -7.26
CA TYR A 534 -9.55 -16.41 -7.85
C TYR A 534 -8.36 -16.20 -8.77
N TRP A 535 -7.17 -16.67 -8.41
CA TRP A 535 -6.01 -16.66 -9.30
C TRP A 535 -6.24 -17.51 -10.55
N GLN A 536 -6.73 -18.74 -10.38
CA GLN A 536 -7.08 -19.62 -11.51
C GLN A 536 -8.08 -18.95 -12.46
N THR A 537 -9.07 -18.23 -11.92
CA THR A 537 -10.03 -17.45 -12.70
C THR A 537 -9.34 -16.33 -13.48
N ASN A 538 -8.41 -15.61 -12.83
CA ASN A 538 -7.66 -14.54 -13.46
C ASN A 538 -6.79 -15.04 -14.63
N GLU A 539 -6.04 -16.10 -14.38
CA GLU A 539 -5.13 -16.70 -15.36
C GLU A 539 -5.90 -17.32 -16.53
N LYS A 540 -6.96 -18.09 -16.25
CA LYS A 540 -7.71 -18.82 -17.27
C LYS A 540 -8.61 -17.93 -18.12
N TYR A 541 -9.25 -16.93 -17.50
CA TYR A 541 -10.31 -16.15 -18.15
C TYR A 541 -9.98 -14.66 -18.24
N ARG A 542 -9.62 -14.01 -17.12
CA ARG A 542 -9.58 -12.53 -17.05
C ARG A 542 -8.44 -11.91 -17.85
N ALA A 543 -7.20 -12.40 -17.68
CA ALA A 543 -6.04 -11.84 -18.34
C ALA A 543 -6.12 -11.91 -19.88
N PRO A 544 -6.55 -13.02 -20.50
CA PRO A 544 -6.83 -13.06 -21.93
C PRO A 544 -7.88 -12.03 -22.39
N TYR A 545 -8.99 -11.90 -21.66
CA TYR A 545 -10.05 -10.94 -22.01
C TYR A 545 -9.58 -9.49 -21.90
N LEU A 546 -8.81 -9.16 -20.86
CA LEU A 546 -8.19 -7.84 -20.72
C LEU A 546 -7.22 -7.54 -21.87
N ALA A 547 -6.42 -8.54 -22.29
CA ALA A 547 -5.53 -8.39 -23.43
C ALA A 547 -6.33 -8.11 -24.71
N ALA A 548 -7.42 -8.84 -24.96
CA ALA A 548 -8.31 -8.60 -26.09
C ALA A 548 -8.89 -7.17 -26.05
N PHE A 549 -9.36 -6.70 -24.89
CA PHE A 549 -9.89 -5.34 -24.74
C PHE A 549 -8.87 -4.26 -25.12
N PHE A 550 -7.62 -4.39 -24.68
CA PHE A 550 -6.60 -3.36 -24.93
C PHE A 550 -5.95 -3.43 -26.32
N THR A 551 -6.07 -4.55 -27.03
CA THR A 551 -5.37 -4.78 -28.31
C THR A 551 -6.27 -4.86 -29.53
N LEU A 552 -7.57 -5.18 -29.38
CA LEU A 552 -8.49 -5.28 -30.51
C LEU A 552 -8.54 -3.96 -31.28
N LYS A 553 -8.35 -4.05 -32.61
CA LYS A 553 -8.60 -2.95 -33.55
C LYS A 553 -10.03 -3.08 -34.07
N HIS A 554 -10.85 -2.07 -33.78
CA HIS A 554 -12.24 -1.94 -34.23
C HIS A 554 -12.25 -1.37 -35.66
N GLU A 555 -13.02 -1.94 -36.59
CA GLU A 555 -13.06 -1.52 -38.01
C GLU A 555 -14.30 -0.67 -38.35
N PRO A 556 -14.25 0.10 -39.46
CA PRO A 556 -15.37 0.84 -40.02
C PRO A 556 -16.62 0.01 -40.27
N SER A 557 -17.80 0.54 -39.92
CA SER A 557 -19.06 0.04 -40.48
C SER A 557 -19.06 0.19 -42.00
N THR A 558 -19.29 -0.90 -42.73
CA THR A 558 -19.47 -0.88 -44.20
C THR A 558 -20.87 -0.40 -44.64
N LYS A 559 -21.73 0.00 -43.70
CA LYS A 559 -23.07 0.54 -43.97
C LYS A 559 -23.21 1.95 -43.38
N PRO A 560 -22.94 3.00 -44.16
CA PRO A 560 -23.07 4.39 -43.71
C PRO A 560 -24.52 4.84 -43.50
N ASP A 561 -25.51 4.13 -44.06
CA ASP A 561 -26.85 4.70 -44.35
C ASP A 561 -28.06 3.94 -43.76
N GLU A 562 -27.91 3.02 -42.80
CA GLU A 562 -29.09 2.47 -42.12
C GLU A 562 -29.60 3.45 -41.05
N PRO A 563 -30.85 3.96 -41.16
CA PRO A 563 -31.39 4.87 -40.17
C PRO A 563 -31.65 4.15 -38.84
N ALA A 564 -31.12 4.73 -37.78
CA ALA A 564 -31.52 4.54 -36.39
C ALA A 564 -33.05 4.43 -36.26
N THR A 565 -33.58 3.22 -36.05
CA THR A 565 -35.01 3.01 -35.80
C THR A 565 -35.30 3.16 -34.29
N GLY A 566 -35.00 4.31 -33.71
CA GLY A 566 -35.23 4.60 -32.29
C GLY A 566 -34.72 5.97 -31.83
N ALA A 567 -35.48 6.64 -30.95
CA ALA A 567 -35.28 8.04 -30.58
C ALA A 567 -34.10 8.35 -29.63
N ALA A 568 -33.08 7.47 -29.50
CA ALA A 568 -31.90 7.70 -28.64
C ALA A 568 -30.61 6.99 -29.13
N ASP A 569 -30.50 6.69 -30.43
CA ASP A 569 -29.46 5.81 -30.95
C ASP A 569 -28.09 6.51 -31.06
N VAL A 570 -27.10 6.01 -30.33
CA VAL A 570 -25.69 6.42 -30.43
C VAL A 570 -25.03 5.61 -31.52
N LEU A 571 -24.58 6.28 -32.58
CA LEU A 571 -23.87 5.59 -33.66
C LEU A 571 -22.47 5.15 -33.19
N PRO A 572 -21.96 4.00 -33.68
CA PRO A 572 -20.58 3.60 -33.47
C PRO A 572 -19.62 4.50 -34.26
N ALA A 573 -18.34 4.45 -33.93
CA ALA A 573 -17.30 5.07 -34.75
C ALA A 573 -17.17 4.38 -36.12
N ALA A 574 -16.93 5.14 -37.18
CA ALA A 574 -16.81 4.64 -38.55
C ALA A 574 -15.36 4.52 -39.02
N GLY A 575 -14.36 4.92 -38.22
CA GLY A 575 -12.93 4.71 -38.49
C GLY A 575 -12.35 3.44 -37.86
N ILE A 576 -11.09 3.12 -38.17
CA ILE A 576 -10.35 2.12 -37.40
C ILE A 576 -9.96 2.74 -36.04
N HIS A 577 -10.32 2.08 -34.95
CA HIS A 577 -10.07 2.56 -33.60
C HIS A 577 -9.52 1.46 -32.69
N SER A 578 -8.92 1.85 -31.57
CA SER A 578 -8.67 0.94 -30.45
C SER A 578 -9.13 1.58 -29.16
N SER A 579 -9.43 0.77 -28.15
CA SER A 579 -9.76 1.27 -26.81
C SER A 579 -8.62 2.09 -26.18
N THR A 580 -7.39 1.90 -26.65
CA THR A 580 -6.16 2.53 -26.12
C THR A 580 -5.61 3.64 -27.01
N GLN A 581 -6.35 4.10 -28.02
CA GLN A 581 -5.85 5.12 -28.93
C GLN A 581 -5.56 6.47 -28.24
N ALA A 582 -4.64 7.23 -28.82
CA ALA A 582 -4.31 8.58 -28.39
C ALA A 582 -5.53 9.53 -28.36
N MET A 583 -5.52 10.44 -27.38
CA MET A 583 -6.52 11.49 -27.19
C MET A 583 -5.99 12.84 -27.67
N HIS A 584 -6.06 13.09 -28.97
CA HIS A 584 -5.59 14.34 -29.56
C HIS A 584 -6.41 15.55 -29.10
N LEU A 585 -5.73 16.64 -28.72
CA LEU A 585 -6.36 17.88 -28.25
C LEU A 585 -7.35 18.48 -29.28
N SER A 586 -7.06 18.33 -30.57
CA SER A 586 -7.95 18.78 -31.67
C SER A 586 -9.31 18.09 -31.67
N SER A 587 -9.45 16.95 -30.97
CA SER A 587 -10.69 16.20 -30.82
C SER A 587 -11.43 16.51 -29.52
N ALA A 588 -10.90 17.40 -28.67
CA ALA A 588 -11.52 17.72 -27.39
C ALA A 588 -12.89 18.40 -27.57
N ARG A 589 -13.86 17.99 -26.75
CA ARG A 589 -15.19 18.57 -26.66
C ARG A 589 -15.37 19.29 -25.34
N ASN A 590 -16.25 20.29 -25.35
CA ASN A 590 -16.75 20.91 -24.14
C ASN A 590 -17.79 20.02 -23.45
N ALA A 591 -18.30 20.46 -22.31
CA ALA A 591 -19.24 19.67 -21.51
C ALA A 591 -20.61 19.46 -22.20
N GLU A 592 -20.94 20.27 -23.22
CA GLU A 592 -22.12 20.08 -24.07
C GLU A 592 -21.86 19.18 -25.29
N GLY A 593 -20.66 18.61 -25.41
CA GLY A 593 -20.27 17.73 -26.53
C GLY A 593 -19.89 18.47 -27.83
N LYS A 594 -19.77 19.80 -27.82
CA LYS A 594 -19.32 20.61 -28.96
C LYS A 594 -17.80 20.74 -28.97
N LEU A 595 -17.20 21.08 -30.11
CA LEU A 595 -15.75 21.30 -30.17
C LEU A 595 -15.32 22.33 -29.13
N SER A 596 -14.30 21.97 -28.34
CA SER A 596 -13.78 22.81 -27.26
C SER A 596 -13.19 24.11 -27.82
N VAL A 597 -13.73 25.25 -27.36
CA VAL A 597 -13.21 26.59 -27.67
C VAL A 597 -11.85 26.77 -27.02
N ALA A 598 -11.65 26.25 -25.81
CA ALA A 598 -10.36 26.30 -25.11
C ALA A 598 -9.27 25.56 -25.90
N ALA A 599 -9.51 24.32 -26.32
CA ALA A 599 -8.58 23.54 -27.12
C ALA A 599 -8.26 24.22 -28.45
N LYS A 600 -9.30 24.67 -29.17
CA LYS A 600 -9.14 25.35 -30.45
C LYS A 600 -8.27 26.61 -30.31
N THR A 601 -8.59 27.47 -29.36
CA THR A 601 -7.88 28.74 -29.16
C THR A 601 -6.43 28.53 -28.71
N VAL A 602 -6.15 27.53 -27.86
CA VAL A 602 -4.77 27.19 -27.47
C VAL A 602 -3.94 26.67 -28.64
N LEU A 603 -4.55 25.89 -29.54
CA LEU A 603 -3.88 25.41 -30.76
C LEU A 603 -3.59 26.57 -31.75
N GLU A 604 -4.47 27.57 -31.79
CA GLU A 604 -4.33 28.76 -32.64
C GLU A 604 -3.28 29.78 -32.14
N ILE A 605 -2.79 29.65 -30.89
CA ILE A 605 -1.66 30.45 -30.38
C ILE A 605 -0.40 30.24 -31.21
N ASP A 606 -0.19 29.01 -31.69
CA ASP A 606 1.03 28.62 -32.38
C ASP A 606 0.81 28.61 -33.91
N SER A 607 1.81 29.05 -34.66
CA SER A 607 1.75 29.00 -36.14
C SER A 607 2.00 27.60 -36.68
N GLU A 608 1.59 27.37 -37.93
CA GLU A 608 1.92 26.13 -38.66
C GLU A 608 3.43 25.88 -38.72
N ASP A 609 4.23 26.93 -38.95
CA ASP A 609 5.69 26.83 -38.99
C ASP A 609 6.27 26.45 -37.63
N GLN A 610 5.76 27.01 -36.52
CA GLN A 610 6.22 26.65 -35.18
C GLN A 610 5.96 25.17 -34.86
N ARG A 611 4.80 24.65 -35.25
CA ARG A 611 4.47 23.22 -35.07
C ARG A 611 5.37 22.31 -35.92
N LYS A 612 5.64 22.70 -37.17
CA LYS A 612 6.57 21.97 -38.07
C LYS A 612 8.00 21.99 -37.52
N GLU A 613 8.49 23.15 -37.07
CA GLU A 613 9.80 23.25 -36.43
C GLU A 613 9.85 22.43 -35.14
N GLY A 614 8.80 22.47 -34.32
CA GLY A 614 8.68 21.69 -33.08
C GLY A 614 8.78 20.19 -33.28
N ARG A 615 8.16 19.69 -34.35
CA ARG A 615 8.31 18.30 -34.77
C ARG A 615 9.77 17.94 -35.07
N LEU A 616 10.50 18.82 -35.74
CA LEU A 616 11.92 18.59 -36.03
C LEU A 616 12.75 18.61 -34.74
N VAL A 617 12.50 19.56 -33.85
CA VAL A 617 13.13 19.60 -32.51
C VAL A 617 12.89 18.29 -31.76
N TRP A 618 11.67 17.76 -31.80
CA TRP A 618 11.35 16.48 -31.16
C TRP A 618 12.11 15.31 -31.77
N LEU A 619 12.17 15.21 -33.10
CA LEU A 619 12.94 14.17 -33.80
C LEU A 619 14.44 14.25 -33.47
N ASP A 620 14.95 15.47 -33.36
CA ASP A 620 16.37 15.75 -33.12
C ASP A 620 16.84 15.52 -31.69
N HIS A 621 15.94 15.63 -30.71
CA HIS A 621 16.32 15.68 -29.29
C HIS A 621 15.59 14.68 -28.39
N CYS A 622 14.38 14.25 -28.76
CA CYS A 622 13.53 13.42 -27.90
C CYS A 622 13.38 11.98 -28.41
N ALA A 623 13.35 11.79 -29.74
CA ALA A 623 12.95 10.53 -30.37
C ALA A 623 13.77 9.31 -29.94
N ILE A 624 15.05 9.45 -29.59
CA ILE A 624 15.91 8.30 -29.21
C ILE A 624 15.40 7.54 -27.99
N CYS A 625 14.80 8.25 -27.03
CA CYS A 625 14.18 7.65 -25.85
C CYS A 625 12.65 7.58 -25.99
N HIS A 626 12.06 8.55 -26.68
CA HIS A 626 10.62 8.77 -26.73
C HIS A 626 9.96 8.37 -28.06
N SER A 627 10.55 7.48 -28.86
CA SER A 627 9.85 6.94 -30.04
C SER A 627 9.79 5.43 -29.99
N SER A 628 8.59 4.88 -30.15
CA SER A 628 8.42 3.43 -30.32
C SER A 628 8.83 2.98 -31.72
N ARG A 629 8.75 3.89 -32.71
CA ARG A 629 9.21 3.68 -34.09
C ARG A 629 10.66 4.15 -34.20
N GLN A 630 11.57 3.20 -34.42
CA GLN A 630 13.02 3.40 -34.43
C GLN A 630 13.64 2.80 -35.69
N PRO A 631 14.88 3.18 -36.07
CA PRO A 631 15.60 2.57 -37.18
C PRO A 631 15.70 1.03 -37.07
N ASP A 632 15.82 0.35 -38.21
CA ASP A 632 15.93 -1.10 -38.26
C ASP A 632 17.16 -1.61 -37.49
N GLY A 633 16.96 -2.58 -36.60
CA GLY A 633 18.01 -3.10 -35.71
C GLY A 633 18.40 -2.17 -34.55
N PHE A 634 17.56 -1.19 -34.20
CA PHE A 634 17.83 -0.25 -33.11
C PHE A 634 17.89 -0.93 -31.74
N GLU A 635 19.05 -0.82 -31.09
CA GLU A 635 19.25 -1.22 -29.70
C GLU A 635 19.96 -0.11 -28.92
N LEU A 636 19.64 -0.02 -27.63
CA LEU A 636 20.22 0.97 -26.73
C LEU A 636 20.88 0.29 -25.53
N SER A 637 22.09 0.72 -25.23
CA SER A 637 22.86 0.33 -24.04
C SER A 637 23.39 1.56 -23.32
N PHE A 638 23.84 1.40 -22.07
CA PHE A 638 24.40 2.47 -21.26
C PHE A 638 25.77 2.06 -20.73
N ALA A 639 26.73 2.97 -20.72
CA ALA A 639 28.07 2.73 -20.22
C ALA A 639 28.66 3.97 -19.54
N ASP A 640 29.63 3.73 -18.66
CA ASP A 640 30.42 4.80 -18.06
C ASP A 640 31.40 5.33 -19.10
N LYS A 641 31.79 6.59 -18.94
CA LYS A 641 32.81 7.22 -19.76
C LYS A 641 34.15 6.48 -19.57
N PRO A 642 34.80 5.99 -20.64
CA PRO A 642 36.14 5.41 -20.52
C PRO A 642 37.15 6.46 -20.03
N PRO A 643 38.10 6.11 -19.13
CA PRO A 643 39.10 7.06 -18.64
C PRO A 643 39.91 7.69 -19.77
N GLY A 644 39.92 9.02 -19.84
CA GLY A 644 40.68 9.79 -20.84
C GLY A 644 40.00 9.94 -22.21
N GLU A 645 38.80 9.39 -22.40
CA GLU A 645 38.02 9.54 -23.64
C GLU A 645 36.89 10.56 -23.49
N SER A 646 36.39 11.08 -24.61
CA SER A 646 35.25 12.02 -24.66
C SER A 646 34.09 11.41 -25.44
N TRP A 647 32.88 11.52 -24.89
CA TRP A 647 31.66 11.09 -25.57
C TRP A 647 31.40 11.84 -26.88
N GLY A 648 31.85 13.10 -26.98
CA GLY A 648 31.80 13.87 -28.23
C GLY A 648 32.61 13.28 -29.37
N SER A 649 33.53 12.34 -29.09
CA SER A 649 34.32 11.64 -30.10
C SER A 649 33.81 10.22 -30.43
N THR A 650 32.74 9.76 -29.79
CA THR A 650 32.20 8.40 -30.00
C THR A 650 31.86 8.15 -31.47
N ALA A 651 32.54 7.17 -32.05
CA ALA A 651 32.41 6.83 -33.47
C ALA A 651 30.98 6.37 -33.81
N ALA A 652 30.59 6.58 -35.07
CA ALA A 652 29.31 6.08 -35.56
C ALA A 652 29.31 4.54 -35.59
N PRO A 653 28.32 3.87 -34.96
CA PRO A 653 28.22 2.43 -35.03
C PRO A 653 27.86 1.97 -36.46
N ALA A 654 28.40 0.82 -36.86
CA ALA A 654 28.14 0.22 -38.16
C ALA A 654 26.67 -0.23 -38.29
N ASN A 655 26.12 -0.78 -37.22
CA ASN A 655 24.71 -1.12 -37.04
C ASN A 655 23.97 -0.03 -36.24
N ALA A 656 22.66 -0.17 -36.06
CA ALA A 656 21.85 0.77 -35.28
C ALA A 656 21.92 0.51 -33.75
N GLN A 657 23.07 0.05 -33.25
CA GLN A 657 23.28 -0.20 -31.83
C GLN A 657 24.02 0.98 -31.20
N PHE A 658 23.38 1.67 -30.26
CA PHE A 658 23.91 2.88 -29.66
C PHE A 658 24.20 2.65 -28.17
N THR A 659 25.34 3.17 -27.71
CA THR A 659 25.69 3.21 -26.28
C THR A 659 25.65 4.66 -25.82
N LEU A 660 24.80 4.92 -24.82
CA LEU A 660 24.62 6.24 -24.22
C LEU A 660 25.41 6.36 -22.91
N PRO A 661 25.70 7.60 -22.47
CA PRO A 661 26.29 7.82 -21.15
C PRO A 661 25.39 7.36 -20.01
N PHE A 662 25.98 6.86 -18.92
CA PHE A 662 25.27 6.67 -17.65
C PHE A 662 24.91 8.00 -16.96
N ASP A 663 25.68 9.06 -17.19
CA ASP A 663 25.55 10.32 -16.45
C ASP A 663 25.03 11.46 -17.34
N SER A 664 24.08 12.21 -16.81
CA SER A 664 23.48 13.37 -17.47
C SER A 664 24.46 14.48 -17.85
N SER A 665 25.56 14.64 -17.11
CA SER A 665 26.60 15.65 -17.38
C SER A 665 27.34 15.42 -18.70
N ASP A 666 27.38 14.17 -19.17
CA ASP A 666 27.99 13.79 -20.45
C ASP A 666 27.01 13.88 -21.63
N TRP A 667 25.72 14.13 -21.39
CA TRP A 667 24.68 14.10 -22.43
C TRP A 667 24.92 15.10 -23.56
N GLU A 668 25.25 16.35 -23.23
CA GLU A 668 25.51 17.39 -24.21
C GLU A 668 26.79 17.11 -25.03
N ASP A 669 27.77 16.43 -24.44
CA ASP A 669 28.96 15.98 -25.16
C ASP A 669 28.62 14.85 -26.13
N PHE A 670 27.89 13.84 -25.68
CA PHE A 670 27.43 12.73 -26.52
C PHE A 670 26.61 13.20 -27.73
N LYS A 671 25.72 14.18 -27.59
CA LYS A 671 24.92 14.71 -28.72
C LYS A 671 25.76 15.32 -29.83
N ARG A 672 27.01 15.73 -29.57
CA ARG A 672 27.94 16.25 -30.60
C ARG A 672 28.67 15.13 -31.37
N SER A 673 28.53 13.89 -30.93
CA SER A 673 29.29 12.76 -31.47
C SER A 673 28.86 12.34 -32.88
N PRO A 674 29.78 11.73 -33.65
CA PRO A 674 29.43 10.99 -34.87
C PRO A 674 28.35 9.92 -34.65
N SER A 675 28.32 9.29 -33.47
CA SER A 675 27.30 8.31 -33.07
C SER A 675 25.89 8.90 -33.08
N TYR A 676 25.68 10.01 -32.37
CA TYR A 676 24.36 10.65 -32.32
C TYR A 676 23.93 11.21 -33.69
N LYS A 677 24.89 11.73 -34.46
CA LYS A 677 24.63 12.15 -35.85
C LYS A 677 24.16 10.98 -36.72
N SER A 678 24.80 9.80 -36.60
CA SER A 678 24.42 8.58 -37.30
C SER A 678 22.99 8.13 -36.94
N TYR A 679 22.64 8.17 -35.64
CA TYR A 679 21.27 7.90 -35.20
C TYR A 679 20.26 8.82 -35.88
N ARG A 680 20.49 10.14 -35.83
CA ARG A 680 19.59 11.12 -36.45
C ARG A 680 19.45 10.87 -37.95
N THR A 681 20.55 10.62 -38.67
CA THR A 681 20.50 10.31 -40.11
C THR A 681 19.59 9.11 -40.39
N ARG A 682 19.78 8.00 -39.67
CA ARG A 682 18.95 6.78 -39.83
C ARG A 682 17.48 7.01 -39.47
N LEU A 683 17.21 7.80 -38.42
CA LEU A 683 15.84 8.17 -38.05
C LEU A 683 15.16 8.97 -39.16
N TYR A 684 15.84 10.00 -39.71
CA TYR A 684 15.29 10.77 -40.82
C TYR A 684 15.13 9.95 -42.10
N GLU A 685 16.01 8.97 -42.35
CA GLU A 685 15.84 8.01 -43.44
C GLU A 685 14.57 7.17 -43.26
N LEU A 686 14.33 6.63 -42.06
CA LEU A 686 13.09 5.93 -41.73
C LEU A 686 11.87 6.81 -42.00
N VAL A 687 11.88 8.05 -41.48
CA VAL A 687 10.74 8.96 -41.64
C VAL A 687 10.50 9.28 -43.11
N LYS A 688 11.55 9.71 -43.85
CA LYS A 688 11.45 10.05 -45.28
C LYS A 688 11.06 8.87 -46.16
N ARG A 689 11.49 7.66 -45.81
CA ARG A 689 11.14 6.41 -46.52
C ARG A 689 9.64 6.16 -46.47
N GLU A 690 8.96 6.59 -45.41
CA GLU A 690 7.51 6.51 -45.31
C GLU A 690 6.85 7.62 -46.12
N LYS A 691 7.06 8.89 -45.74
CA LYS A 691 6.60 10.08 -46.47
C LYS A 691 7.48 11.31 -46.15
N PRO A 692 7.42 12.39 -46.97
CA PRO A 692 8.00 13.67 -46.60
C PRO A 692 7.31 14.32 -45.37
N LEU A 693 8.06 15.12 -44.61
CA LEU A 693 7.57 15.87 -43.42
C LEU A 693 7.22 17.34 -43.72
N ASP A 694 6.51 17.62 -44.81
CA ASP A 694 6.22 19.00 -45.25
C ASP A 694 4.83 19.54 -44.82
N VAL A 695 4.01 18.69 -44.18
CA VAL A 695 2.65 19.02 -43.71
C VAL A 695 2.62 19.37 -42.22
N ASP A 696 1.73 20.29 -41.84
CA ASP A 696 1.45 20.66 -40.44
C ASP A 696 1.03 19.43 -39.62
N PRO A 697 1.65 19.14 -38.46
CA PRO A 697 1.21 18.07 -37.55
C PRO A 697 -0.29 18.02 -37.24
N LEU A 698 -1.00 19.15 -37.23
CA LEU A 698 -2.45 19.16 -37.01
C LEU A 698 -3.28 18.56 -38.17
N LYS A 699 -2.71 18.52 -39.37
CA LYS A 699 -3.37 18.04 -40.59
C LYS A 699 -2.67 16.81 -41.17
N ASP A 700 -1.58 16.38 -40.53
CA ASP A 700 -0.71 15.36 -41.03
C ASP A 700 -1.13 13.98 -40.53
N ASN A 701 -1.17 13.02 -41.44
CA ASN A 701 -1.42 11.60 -41.18
C ASN A 701 -0.18 10.76 -41.50
N HIS A 702 1.00 11.34 -41.36
CA HIS A 702 2.26 10.67 -41.64
C HIS A 702 2.37 9.37 -40.82
N PRO A 703 2.68 8.23 -41.47
CA PRO A 703 2.71 6.92 -40.81
C PRO A 703 3.59 6.87 -39.56
N PHE A 704 4.72 7.58 -39.52
CA PHE A 704 5.59 7.69 -38.34
C PHE A 704 4.87 8.08 -37.04
N TRP A 705 3.81 8.89 -37.11
CA TRP A 705 3.05 9.32 -35.92
C TRP A 705 1.89 8.39 -35.60
N ILE A 706 1.40 7.64 -36.59
CA ILE A 706 0.35 6.62 -36.41
C ILE A 706 0.98 5.37 -35.80
N ASP A 707 0.29 4.74 -34.86
CA ASP A 707 0.79 3.56 -34.12
C ASP A 707 2.22 3.83 -33.56
N ASN A 708 2.45 5.03 -33.01
CA ASN A 708 3.67 5.37 -32.29
C ASN A 708 3.32 5.71 -30.83
N TYR A 709 3.70 4.83 -29.90
CA TYR A 709 3.50 5.03 -28.46
C TYR A 709 4.36 6.17 -27.87
N LEU A 710 5.23 6.79 -28.66
CA LEU A 710 6.11 7.88 -28.23
C LEU A 710 6.90 7.56 -26.93
N SER A 711 7.33 6.31 -26.80
CA SER A 711 8.26 5.79 -25.81
C SER A 711 8.92 4.52 -26.34
N THR A 712 10.17 4.29 -25.95
CA THR A 712 10.89 3.03 -26.22
C THR A 712 10.69 1.97 -25.13
N ASP A 713 10.24 2.39 -23.95
CA ASP A 713 10.14 1.60 -22.72
C ASP A 713 11.40 0.85 -22.28
N ILE A 714 12.56 1.23 -22.80
CA ILE A 714 13.85 0.75 -22.30
C ILE A 714 14.12 1.30 -20.91
N ARG A 715 14.89 0.59 -20.10
CA ARG A 715 15.30 1.06 -18.78
C ARG A 715 16.47 2.03 -18.91
N VAL A 716 16.26 3.28 -18.53
CA VAL A 716 17.24 4.37 -18.53
C VAL A 716 17.73 4.59 -17.09
N PRO A 717 19.04 4.70 -16.86
CA PRO A 717 19.60 4.87 -15.52
C PRO A 717 19.23 6.21 -14.89
N LEU A 718 18.96 6.21 -13.59
CA LEU A 718 18.57 7.40 -12.83
C LEU A 718 19.64 8.51 -12.82
N THR A 719 20.93 8.15 -12.92
CA THR A 719 22.05 9.08 -13.09
C THR A 719 21.97 9.89 -14.40
N LEU A 720 21.30 9.35 -15.41
CA LEU A 720 21.03 10.02 -16.68
C LEU A 720 19.67 10.74 -16.64
N VAL A 721 18.63 10.11 -16.09
CA VAL A 721 17.28 10.70 -16.01
C VAL A 721 17.25 11.91 -15.08
N GLY A 722 17.86 11.83 -13.90
CA GLY A 722 18.00 12.93 -12.96
C GLY A 722 16.72 13.33 -12.20
N THR A 723 15.68 12.50 -12.21
CA THR A 723 14.42 12.72 -11.46
C THR A 723 14.47 12.13 -10.05
N ASN A 724 13.41 12.33 -9.25
CA ASN A 724 13.32 11.72 -7.92
C ASN A 724 13.48 10.18 -8.00
N PRO A 725 14.39 9.59 -7.21
CA PRO A 725 14.76 8.18 -7.37
C PRO A 725 13.86 7.19 -6.64
N ALA A 726 12.91 7.64 -5.80
CA ALA A 726 12.17 6.77 -4.87
C ALA A 726 11.53 5.55 -5.55
N ARG A 727 10.83 5.75 -6.67
CA ARG A 727 10.19 4.65 -7.40
C ARG A 727 11.20 3.73 -8.09
N GLY A 728 12.31 4.25 -8.60
CA GLY A 728 13.37 3.45 -9.21
C GLY A 728 14.18 2.62 -8.20
N LEU A 729 14.02 2.87 -6.90
CA LEU A 729 14.68 2.14 -5.81
C LEU A 729 13.77 1.12 -5.12
N ALA A 730 12.53 0.96 -5.58
CA ALA A 730 11.57 -0.01 -5.04
C ALA A 730 12.18 -1.41 -4.95
N THR A 731 11.97 -2.10 -3.82
CA THR A 731 12.57 -3.44 -3.59
C THR A 731 11.60 -4.58 -3.84
N ASN A 732 10.31 -4.31 -4.03
CA ASN A 732 9.30 -5.38 -4.06
C ASN A 732 9.49 -6.43 -5.17
N ALA A 733 10.11 -6.07 -6.30
CA ALA A 733 10.31 -6.94 -7.45
C ALA A 733 11.70 -7.60 -7.52
N ILE A 734 12.51 -7.50 -6.48
CA ILE A 734 13.83 -8.13 -6.44
C ILE A 734 13.73 -9.57 -5.87
N GLU A 735 14.85 -10.29 -5.89
CA GLU A 735 14.93 -11.65 -5.33
C GLU A 735 14.49 -11.70 -3.86
N ALA A 736 13.77 -12.76 -3.47
CA ALA A 736 13.24 -12.98 -2.12
C ALA A 736 12.17 -11.97 -1.63
N HIS A 737 11.80 -10.98 -2.43
CA HIS A 737 10.72 -10.04 -2.12
C HIS A 737 9.39 -10.48 -2.73
N VAL A 738 8.30 -9.82 -2.33
CA VAL A 738 6.92 -10.24 -2.63
C VAL A 738 6.64 -10.46 -4.12
N TRP A 739 7.25 -9.67 -5.02
CA TRP A 739 7.08 -9.79 -6.47
C TRP A 739 8.22 -10.49 -7.20
N ASP A 740 9.05 -11.25 -6.50
CA ASP A 740 10.16 -12.03 -7.11
C ASP A 740 9.68 -12.85 -8.32
N ASN A 741 8.60 -13.64 -8.17
CA ASN A 741 8.09 -14.46 -9.27
C ASN A 741 7.40 -13.67 -10.41
N PHE A 742 7.36 -12.35 -10.34
CA PHE A 742 6.73 -11.46 -11.32
C PHE A 742 7.73 -10.53 -12.02
N SER A 743 9.02 -10.75 -11.82
CA SER A 743 10.09 -10.07 -12.54
C SER A 743 11.10 -11.08 -13.09
N SER A 744 11.71 -10.74 -14.22
CA SER A 744 12.69 -11.56 -14.93
C SER A 744 14.01 -11.64 -14.15
N ARG A 745 14.84 -12.61 -14.53
CA ARG A 745 16.22 -12.68 -14.04
C ARG A 745 17.06 -11.53 -14.59
N THR A 746 16.88 -11.15 -15.86
CA THR A 746 17.56 -10.00 -16.46
C THR A 746 17.32 -8.70 -15.69
N TYR A 747 16.10 -8.46 -15.20
CA TYR A 747 15.81 -7.31 -14.33
C TYR A 747 16.61 -7.38 -13.02
N LYS A 748 16.59 -8.53 -12.35
CA LYS A 748 17.32 -8.75 -11.08
C LYS A 748 18.84 -8.77 -11.24
N GLU A 749 19.35 -8.86 -12.46
CA GLU A 749 20.78 -8.83 -12.77
C GLU A 749 21.25 -7.44 -13.24
N LEU A 750 20.36 -6.44 -13.31
CA LEU A 750 20.75 -5.08 -13.66
C LEU A 750 21.83 -4.57 -12.70
N THR A 751 22.87 -3.98 -13.28
CA THR A 751 24.01 -3.42 -12.56
C THR A 751 23.58 -2.22 -11.72
N ALA A 752 24.38 -1.87 -10.71
CA ALA A 752 24.20 -0.60 -10.02
C ALA A 752 24.42 0.56 -11.00
N VAL A 753 23.58 1.60 -10.93
CA VAL A 753 23.74 2.82 -11.75
C VAL A 753 24.78 3.79 -11.18
N GLY A 754 25.37 3.47 -10.02
CA GLY A 754 26.39 4.28 -9.38
C GLY A 754 25.83 5.33 -8.41
N ALA A 755 26.58 6.42 -8.25
CA ALA A 755 26.35 7.45 -7.26
C ALA A 755 25.24 8.41 -7.70
N LEU A 756 24.15 8.49 -6.93
CA LEU A 756 23.09 9.46 -7.11
C LEU A 756 23.32 10.65 -6.18
N GLY A 757 23.40 11.84 -6.75
CA GLY A 757 23.46 13.10 -6.00
C GLY A 757 22.09 13.49 -5.45
N PHE A 758 22.07 13.98 -4.21
CA PHE A 758 20.88 14.57 -3.61
C PHE A 758 21.21 15.79 -2.78
N ALA A 759 20.22 16.65 -2.55
CA ALA A 759 20.35 17.72 -1.58
C ALA A 759 19.96 17.19 -0.21
N ASP A 760 20.89 17.20 0.74
CA ASP A 760 20.58 16.92 2.13
C ASP A 760 19.85 18.14 2.72
N VAL A 761 18.53 18.04 2.77
CA VAL A 761 17.62 19.08 3.28
C VAL A 761 17.65 19.23 4.80
N ILE A 762 18.47 18.44 5.49
CA ILE A 762 18.75 18.53 6.92
C ILE A 762 20.03 19.32 7.18
N SER A 763 21.13 18.96 6.52
CA SER A 763 22.42 19.65 6.71
C SER A 763 22.61 20.87 5.80
N GLY A 764 21.79 21.01 4.75
CA GLY A 764 21.90 22.04 3.72
C GLY A 764 23.05 21.81 2.73
N LYS A 765 23.68 20.62 2.76
CA LYS A 765 24.82 20.26 1.88
C LYS A 765 24.38 19.31 0.78
N SER A 766 25.20 19.18 -0.26
CA SER A 766 25.04 18.09 -1.23
C SER A 766 25.50 16.77 -0.62
N GLY A 767 24.68 15.74 -0.75
CA GLY A 767 25.00 14.37 -0.41
C GLY A 767 25.04 13.49 -1.67
N SER A 768 25.57 12.28 -1.51
CA SER A 768 25.49 11.25 -2.54
C SER A 768 25.31 9.89 -1.88
N PHE A 769 24.54 9.01 -2.53
CA PHE A 769 24.40 7.61 -2.15
C PHE A 769 24.50 6.72 -3.38
N ASN A 770 25.01 5.51 -3.21
CA ASN A 770 25.08 4.55 -4.31
C ASN A 770 23.75 3.81 -4.39
N ALA A 771 23.09 3.88 -5.55
CA ALA A 771 21.93 3.06 -5.82
C ALA A 771 22.36 1.58 -5.84
N PRO A 772 21.75 0.70 -5.03
CA PRO A 772 22.09 -0.72 -5.06
C PRO A 772 21.76 -1.35 -6.43
N ALA A 773 22.48 -2.41 -6.79
CA ALA A 773 22.19 -3.21 -7.99
C ALA A 773 20.88 -4.02 -7.83
N GLY A 774 20.57 -4.86 -8.82
CA GLY A 774 19.54 -5.89 -8.70
C GLY A 774 18.15 -5.41 -9.07
N GLY A 775 18.02 -4.72 -10.20
CA GLY A 775 16.74 -4.18 -10.70
C GLY A 775 16.45 -2.74 -10.30
N ARG A 776 17.26 -2.17 -9.41
CA ARG A 776 17.10 -0.81 -8.87
C ARG A 776 17.95 0.19 -9.64
N GLY A 777 17.54 1.45 -9.62
CA GLY A 777 18.28 2.56 -10.22
C GLY A 777 17.79 2.99 -11.61
N TYR A 778 16.68 2.45 -12.12
CA TYR A 778 16.26 2.68 -13.50
C TYR A 778 14.80 3.14 -13.62
N TYR A 779 14.52 3.94 -14.66
CA TYR A 779 13.17 4.27 -15.11
C TYR A 779 13.02 4.03 -16.60
N ARG A 780 11.81 3.69 -17.04
CA ARG A 780 11.45 3.80 -18.45
C ARG A 780 11.15 5.27 -18.82
N PRO A 781 11.36 5.67 -20.08
CA PRO A 781 10.87 6.95 -20.59
C PRO A 781 9.34 7.01 -20.48
N ALA A 782 8.82 8.16 -20.04
CA ALA A 782 7.39 8.42 -20.11
C ALA A 782 6.95 8.57 -21.58
N THR A 783 5.72 8.16 -21.90
CA THR A 783 5.16 8.42 -23.23
C THR A 783 4.84 9.90 -23.40
N HIS A 784 5.05 10.43 -24.60
CA HIS A 784 4.59 11.76 -24.98
C HIS A 784 3.20 11.78 -25.64
N VAL A 785 2.50 10.63 -25.71
CA VAL A 785 1.13 10.55 -26.23
C VAL A 785 0.19 11.34 -25.32
N SER A 786 -0.55 12.28 -25.91
CA SER A 786 -1.63 13.01 -25.25
C SER A 786 -1.26 13.64 -23.90
N LEU A 787 -0.03 14.16 -23.79
CA LEU A 787 0.51 14.76 -22.55
C LEU A 787 -0.38 15.82 -21.93
N TRP A 788 -1.12 16.57 -22.75
CA TRP A 788 -2.05 17.60 -22.29
C TRP A 788 -3.15 17.04 -21.36
N SER A 789 -3.46 15.75 -21.49
CA SER A 789 -4.52 15.08 -20.75
C SER A 789 -4.05 14.50 -19.41
N THR A 790 -2.74 14.35 -19.19
CA THR A 790 -2.15 13.62 -18.05
C THR A 790 -1.31 14.46 -17.09
N ALA A 791 -1.21 15.78 -17.32
CA ALA A 791 -0.56 16.70 -16.40
C ALA A 791 -1.26 16.72 -15.01
N PRO A 792 -0.54 16.98 -13.90
CA PRO A 792 0.89 17.33 -13.81
C PRO A 792 1.85 16.18 -14.13
N PHE A 793 3.15 16.47 -14.27
CA PHE A 793 4.13 15.48 -14.75
C PHE A 793 4.98 14.83 -13.66
N LEU A 794 5.78 13.85 -14.12
CA LEU A 794 6.59 12.89 -13.35
C LEU A 794 5.75 11.79 -12.69
N HIS A 795 6.43 10.73 -12.29
CA HIS A 795 5.79 9.57 -11.63
C HIS A 795 5.00 9.92 -10.36
N ASN A 796 5.19 11.11 -9.79
CA ASN A 796 4.58 11.52 -8.54
C ASN A 796 3.69 12.79 -8.69
N ASN A 797 3.34 13.19 -9.92
CA ASN A 797 2.54 14.40 -10.24
C ASN A 797 3.03 15.69 -9.54
N SER A 798 4.34 15.78 -9.26
CA SER A 798 4.90 16.91 -8.54
C SER A 798 5.50 17.97 -9.45
N MET A 799 5.54 17.77 -10.77
CA MET A 799 5.99 18.81 -11.70
C MET A 799 4.78 19.55 -12.30
N GLY A 800 4.49 20.73 -11.75
CA GLY A 800 3.37 21.57 -12.15
C GLY A 800 2.26 21.70 -11.10
N LEU A 801 1.31 22.57 -11.38
CA LEU A 801 0.13 22.78 -10.53
C LEU A 801 -0.91 21.69 -10.74
N TYR A 802 -1.44 21.13 -9.65
CA TYR A 802 -2.67 20.33 -9.68
C TYR A 802 -3.90 21.24 -9.58
N LEU A 803 -4.82 21.10 -10.52
CA LEU A 803 -6.14 21.73 -10.49
C LEU A 803 -7.20 20.65 -10.31
N ASP A 804 -8.10 20.87 -9.36
CA ASP A 804 -9.26 20.01 -9.10
C ASP A 804 -10.38 20.25 -10.13
N ASP A 805 -10.01 20.53 -11.39
CA ASP A 805 -10.91 20.85 -12.50
C ASP A 805 -10.68 19.89 -13.68
N PRO A 806 -11.67 19.02 -14.00
CA PRO A 806 -11.58 18.09 -15.12
C PRO A 806 -11.85 18.70 -16.50
N SER A 807 -12.21 19.98 -16.59
CA SER A 807 -12.48 20.68 -17.85
C SER A 807 -11.26 20.69 -18.78
N VAL A 808 -11.51 20.87 -20.08
CA VAL A 808 -10.42 21.01 -21.07
C VAL A 808 -9.51 22.19 -20.73
N LYS A 809 -10.09 23.34 -20.32
CA LYS A 809 -9.31 24.53 -19.92
C LYS A 809 -8.46 24.25 -18.68
N GLY A 810 -9.01 23.60 -17.65
CA GLY A 810 -8.26 23.21 -16.45
C GLY A 810 -7.07 22.30 -16.76
N ARG A 811 -7.27 21.29 -17.61
CA ARG A 811 -6.17 20.40 -18.08
C ARG A 811 -5.10 21.14 -18.86
N LEU A 812 -5.48 22.05 -19.75
CA LEU A 812 -4.53 22.86 -20.53
C LEU A 812 -3.70 23.79 -19.64
N VAL A 813 -4.29 24.39 -18.60
CA VAL A 813 -3.53 25.20 -17.62
C VAL A 813 -2.49 24.34 -16.90
N GLN A 814 -2.87 23.14 -16.43
CA GLN A 814 -1.94 22.21 -15.79
C GLN A 814 -0.83 21.78 -16.76
N PHE A 815 -1.18 21.43 -18.01
CA PHE A 815 -0.21 21.06 -19.04
C PHE A 815 0.81 22.16 -19.30
N LEU A 816 0.35 23.39 -19.55
CA LEU A 816 1.22 24.52 -19.89
C LEU A 816 2.18 24.88 -18.75
N ASP A 817 1.69 24.92 -17.50
CA ASP A 817 2.55 25.14 -16.33
C ASP A 817 3.56 23.99 -16.15
N SER A 818 3.10 22.74 -16.26
CA SER A 818 3.94 21.55 -16.07
C SER A 818 5.03 21.43 -17.12
N ILE A 819 4.71 21.62 -18.41
CA ILE A 819 5.68 21.49 -19.50
C ILE A 819 6.70 22.62 -19.46
N ARG A 820 6.28 23.84 -19.08
CA ARG A 820 7.22 24.96 -18.95
C ARG A 820 8.15 24.79 -17.77
N ARG A 821 7.68 24.31 -16.62
CA ARG A 821 8.58 23.94 -15.51
C ARG A 821 9.50 22.78 -15.88
N MET A 822 9.03 21.84 -16.70
CA MET A 822 9.89 20.77 -17.19
C MET A 822 11.05 21.32 -18.04
N LEU A 823 10.77 22.27 -18.95
CA LEU A 823 11.74 22.79 -19.92
C LEU A 823 12.53 24.04 -19.47
N TRP A 824 12.10 24.79 -18.44
CA TRP A 824 12.79 25.95 -17.88
C TRP A 824 13.10 25.74 -16.41
N PHE A 825 14.33 25.34 -16.10
CA PHE A 825 14.68 24.81 -14.78
C PHE A 825 14.74 25.91 -13.73
N ASP A 826 15.24 27.08 -14.13
CA ASP A 826 15.25 28.31 -13.36
C ASP A 826 13.85 28.75 -12.91
N ARG A 827 12.80 28.30 -13.63
CA ARG A 827 11.40 28.60 -13.32
C ARG A 827 10.69 27.51 -12.49
N ARG A 828 11.30 26.34 -12.25
CA ARG A 828 10.67 25.24 -11.49
C ARG A 828 10.24 25.64 -10.09
N ALA A 829 11.07 26.43 -9.41
CA ALA A 829 10.81 26.93 -8.06
C ALA A 829 9.80 28.10 -8.01
N SER A 830 9.29 28.55 -9.17
CA SER A 830 8.29 29.63 -9.22
C SER A 830 7.08 29.31 -8.36
N LYS A 831 6.68 30.26 -7.52
CA LYS A 831 5.48 30.15 -6.67
C LYS A 831 4.19 30.41 -7.45
N SER A 832 4.25 30.96 -8.65
CA SER A 832 3.09 31.28 -9.50
C SER A 832 3.14 30.46 -10.80
N LEU A 833 2.03 30.43 -11.53
CA LEU A 833 1.93 29.80 -12.86
C LEU A 833 3.07 30.24 -13.79
N VAL A 834 3.68 29.29 -14.49
CA VAL A 834 4.74 29.53 -15.47
C VAL A 834 4.14 29.41 -16.87
N LEU A 835 3.76 30.54 -17.47
CA LEU A 835 3.13 30.63 -18.80
C LEU A 835 3.87 31.64 -19.71
N SER A 836 3.70 31.55 -21.03
CA SER A 836 4.10 32.63 -21.94
C SER A 836 3.15 33.82 -21.87
N GLN A 837 3.53 34.96 -22.47
CA GLN A 837 2.65 36.12 -22.53
C GLN A 837 1.35 35.85 -23.32
N THR A 838 1.42 35.07 -24.40
CA THR A 838 0.24 34.71 -25.21
C THR A 838 -0.67 33.74 -24.49
N GLU A 839 -0.10 32.75 -23.78
CA GLU A 839 -0.86 31.83 -22.93
C GLU A 839 -1.50 32.54 -21.74
N LEU A 840 -0.82 33.53 -21.17
CA LEU A 840 -1.38 34.38 -20.11
C LEU A 840 -2.55 35.22 -20.62
N ALA A 841 -2.46 35.74 -21.85
CA ALA A 841 -3.56 36.45 -22.50
C ALA A 841 -4.75 35.52 -22.74
N TRP A 842 -4.50 34.30 -23.24
CA TRP A 842 -5.52 33.25 -23.39
C TRP A 842 -6.20 32.90 -22.07
N LEU A 843 -5.42 32.73 -20.99
CA LEU A 843 -5.95 32.39 -19.68
C LEU A 843 -6.95 33.45 -19.19
N LYS A 844 -6.62 34.73 -19.40
CA LYS A 844 -7.42 35.91 -19.01
C LYS A 844 -8.65 36.13 -19.89
N ASP A 845 -8.68 35.56 -21.10
CA ASP A 845 -9.79 35.72 -22.00
C ASP A 845 -10.95 34.80 -21.60
N GLU A 846 -12.02 35.39 -21.07
CA GLU A 846 -13.23 34.68 -20.65
C GLU A 846 -14.02 34.08 -21.83
N THR A 847 -13.81 34.59 -23.06
CA THR A 847 -14.48 34.06 -24.27
C THR A 847 -13.91 32.73 -24.74
N THR A 848 -12.76 32.32 -24.21
CA THR A 848 -12.07 31.06 -24.53
C THR A 848 -12.51 29.89 -23.65
N ALA A 849 -13.45 30.09 -22.73
CA ALA A 849 -13.82 29.12 -21.73
C ALA A 849 -14.97 28.20 -22.18
N ASP A 850 -14.78 26.89 -22.02
CA ASP A 850 -15.81 25.88 -22.29
C ASP A 850 -16.81 25.69 -21.13
N THR A 851 -16.47 26.21 -19.97
CA THR A 851 -17.26 26.25 -18.73
C THR A 851 -16.86 27.51 -17.95
N PRO A 852 -17.65 28.02 -16.99
CA PRO A 852 -17.38 29.32 -16.36
C PRO A 852 -16.16 29.37 -15.41
N ALA A 853 -15.22 28.42 -15.48
CA ALA A 853 -14.02 28.42 -14.65
C ALA A 853 -13.09 29.59 -15.06
N SER A 854 -13.15 30.69 -14.33
CA SER A 854 -12.13 31.73 -14.35
C SER A 854 -10.96 31.32 -13.47
N PHE A 855 -9.75 31.40 -14.00
CA PHE A 855 -8.52 31.10 -13.26
C PHE A 855 -7.79 32.40 -12.95
N ASP A 856 -7.41 32.60 -11.69
CA ASP A 856 -6.55 33.71 -11.30
C ASP A 856 -5.16 33.52 -11.92
N PRO A 857 -4.69 34.43 -12.79
CA PRO A 857 -3.35 34.35 -13.34
C PRO A 857 -2.24 34.49 -12.28
N ASN A 858 -2.56 35.04 -11.11
CA ASN A 858 -1.65 35.17 -9.98
C ASN A 858 -1.76 34.02 -8.97
N MET A 859 -2.52 32.97 -9.30
CA MET A 859 -2.67 31.80 -8.45
C MET A 859 -1.31 31.25 -8.02
N VAL A 860 -1.17 31.08 -6.71
CA VAL A 860 0.04 30.56 -6.09
C VAL A 860 -0.06 29.04 -6.05
N VAL A 861 0.97 28.36 -6.54
CA VAL A 861 1.13 26.92 -6.40
C VAL A 861 1.46 26.64 -4.94
N THR A 862 0.43 26.30 -4.16
CA THR A 862 0.61 25.84 -2.78
C THR A 862 0.19 24.39 -2.67
N ARG A 863 1.08 23.57 -2.11
CA ARG A 863 0.82 22.15 -1.86
C ARG A 863 0.74 21.95 -0.36
N PRO A 864 -0.16 21.07 0.13
CA PRO A 864 -0.09 20.61 1.50
C PRO A 864 1.33 20.15 1.81
N GLY A 865 1.86 20.54 2.97
CA GLY A 865 3.23 20.19 3.40
C GLY A 865 4.37 20.95 2.73
N ASP A 866 4.11 21.83 1.75
CA ASP A 866 5.12 22.75 1.20
C ASP A 866 5.29 23.96 2.11
N LEU A 867 6.35 23.96 2.91
CA LEU A 867 6.61 25.02 3.87
C LEU A 867 7.46 26.17 3.30
N ARG A 868 7.88 26.14 2.02
CA ARG A 868 8.75 27.17 1.42
C ARG A 868 8.12 28.57 1.41
N ALA A 869 6.79 28.65 1.41
CA ALA A 869 6.05 29.91 1.41
C ALA A 869 5.68 30.38 2.82
N THR A 870 5.40 29.45 3.74
CA THR A 870 4.85 29.72 5.07
C THR A 870 5.91 29.71 6.17
N ASP A 871 7.07 29.06 5.93
CA ASP A 871 8.16 28.91 6.88
C ASP A 871 9.55 28.85 6.20
N PRO A 872 10.08 30.02 5.75
CA PRO A 872 11.36 30.08 5.07
C PRO A 872 12.57 29.67 5.94
N ARG A 873 12.44 29.62 7.27
CA ARG A 873 13.54 29.19 8.15
C ARG A 873 13.82 27.70 7.99
N ILE A 874 12.76 26.89 8.00
CA ILE A 874 12.85 25.43 7.90
C ILE A 874 13.05 24.98 6.46
N ALA A 875 12.29 25.56 5.53
CA ALA A 875 12.18 25.05 4.16
C ALA A 875 12.71 26.02 3.10
N GLY A 876 13.11 27.25 3.45
CA GLY A 876 13.55 28.24 2.47
C GLY A 876 14.81 27.85 1.70
N ALA A 877 15.60 26.92 2.24
CA ALA A 877 16.77 26.33 1.58
C ALA A 877 16.45 25.02 0.82
N ASP A 878 15.21 24.55 0.83
CA ASP A 878 14.83 23.34 0.08
C ASP A 878 15.01 23.61 -1.43
N PRO A 879 15.72 22.74 -2.17
CA PRO A 879 15.98 22.94 -3.60
C PRO A 879 14.73 22.81 -4.47
N GLY A 880 13.63 22.33 -3.90
CA GLY A 880 12.38 22.01 -4.55
C GLY A 880 11.31 21.65 -3.52
N PHE A 881 10.20 21.08 -3.97
CA PHE A 881 9.12 20.61 -3.12
C PHE A 881 9.56 19.38 -2.32
N VAL A 882 9.59 19.56 -0.99
CA VAL A 882 9.76 18.49 0.00
C VAL A 882 8.53 18.53 0.90
N TYR A 883 7.85 17.39 1.04
CA TYR A 883 6.71 17.33 1.95
C TYR A 883 7.19 17.26 3.41
N ARG A 884 6.92 18.33 4.17
CA ARG A 884 7.23 18.43 5.60
C ARG A 884 5.94 18.45 6.42
N VAL A 885 5.98 17.86 7.62
CA VAL A 885 4.81 17.88 8.51
C VAL A 885 4.53 19.34 8.95
N PRO A 886 3.33 19.90 8.72
CA PRO A 886 3.05 21.32 8.94
C PRO A 886 2.80 21.69 10.41
N HIS A 887 2.57 20.69 11.26
CA HIS A 887 2.39 20.80 12.69
C HIS A 887 2.95 19.56 13.37
N GLU A 888 2.92 19.54 14.71
CA GLU A 888 3.33 18.41 15.51
C GLU A 888 2.46 17.17 15.26
N THR A 889 3.08 16.02 14.98
CA THR A 889 2.37 14.79 14.61
C THR A 889 2.77 13.59 15.45
N TYR A 890 1.91 12.57 15.45
CA TYR A 890 2.07 11.36 16.24
C TYR A 890 1.76 10.11 15.40
N PHE A 891 2.52 9.04 15.59
CA PHE A 891 2.04 7.70 15.28
C PHE A 891 1.13 7.26 16.43
N GLU A 892 -0.17 7.23 16.18
CA GLU A 892 -1.17 6.82 17.16
C GLU A 892 -1.79 5.49 16.75
N ILE A 893 -1.60 4.47 17.59
CA ILE A 893 -2.27 3.18 17.44
C ILE A 893 -3.36 3.10 18.51
N PRO A 894 -4.64 2.97 18.10
CA PRO A 894 -5.73 2.83 19.06
C PRO A 894 -5.52 1.60 19.92
N VAL A 895 -5.87 1.72 21.20
CA VAL A 895 -5.57 0.68 22.19
C VAL A 895 -6.17 -0.68 21.83
N ALA A 896 -7.32 -0.68 21.17
CA ALA A 896 -7.98 -1.90 20.70
C ALA A 896 -7.08 -2.77 19.79
N TYR A 897 -6.03 -2.19 19.18
CA TYR A 897 -5.07 -2.88 18.32
C TYR A 897 -3.73 -3.21 19.01
N THR A 898 -3.58 -2.96 20.31
CA THR A 898 -2.33 -3.20 21.06
C THR A 898 -1.88 -4.66 20.94
N ARG A 899 -2.82 -5.62 21.03
CA ARG A 899 -2.52 -7.04 20.86
C ARG A 899 -1.88 -7.33 19.51
N ARG A 900 -2.51 -6.84 18.43
CA ARG A 900 -2.05 -7.04 17.05
C ARG A 900 -0.69 -6.41 16.81
N LEU A 901 -0.44 -5.23 17.36
CA LEU A 901 0.88 -4.60 17.33
C LEU A 901 1.94 -5.49 17.99
N ILE A 902 1.67 -5.98 19.21
CA ILE A 902 2.61 -6.82 19.96
C ILE A 902 2.81 -8.17 19.25
N GLU A 903 1.76 -8.82 18.74
CA GLU A 903 1.87 -10.06 17.96
C GLU A 903 2.65 -9.85 16.65
N GLY A 904 2.51 -8.67 16.03
CA GLY A 904 3.29 -8.28 14.86
C GLY A 904 4.79 -8.27 15.12
N VAL A 905 5.20 -7.75 16.29
CA VAL A 905 6.61 -7.57 16.68
C VAL A 905 7.20 -8.79 17.40
N ALA A 906 6.50 -9.34 18.39
CA ALA A 906 6.98 -10.39 19.28
C ALA A 906 6.52 -11.81 18.86
N GLY A 907 5.62 -11.92 17.89
CA GLY A 907 4.97 -13.18 17.52
C GLY A 907 3.95 -13.66 18.56
N SER A 908 3.11 -14.63 18.18
CA SER A 908 2.03 -15.14 19.05
C SER A 908 2.55 -15.78 20.35
N LEU A 909 3.67 -16.51 20.26
CA LEU A 909 4.34 -17.10 21.44
C LEU A 909 4.87 -16.01 22.37
N GLY A 910 5.56 -15.00 21.82
CA GLY A 910 6.09 -13.88 22.59
C GLY A 910 4.98 -13.10 23.28
N THR A 911 3.89 -12.80 22.57
CA THR A 911 2.69 -12.17 23.15
C THR A 911 2.10 -12.99 24.27
N SER A 912 1.95 -14.31 24.10
CA SER A 912 1.40 -15.19 25.14
C SER A 912 2.27 -15.23 26.42
N ILE A 913 3.60 -15.16 26.25
CA ILE A 913 4.56 -15.06 27.36
C ILE A 913 4.39 -13.73 28.08
N LEU A 914 4.31 -12.61 27.34
CA LEU A 914 4.12 -11.26 27.87
C LEU A 914 2.73 -11.07 28.53
N GLU A 915 1.72 -11.76 28.02
CA GLU A 915 0.32 -11.65 28.44
C GLU A 915 0.04 -12.43 29.73
N LEU A 916 0.60 -13.63 29.89
CA LEU A 916 0.15 -14.55 30.93
C LEU A 916 1.27 -15.45 31.46
N TRP A 917 1.91 -16.24 30.60
CA TRP A 917 2.76 -17.35 31.04
C TRP A 917 4.00 -16.90 31.80
N GLY A 918 4.66 -15.82 31.36
CA GLY A 918 5.82 -15.27 32.07
C GLY A 918 5.47 -14.84 33.50
N TRP A 919 4.29 -14.24 33.67
CA TRP A 919 3.82 -13.77 34.98
C TRP A 919 3.41 -14.91 35.90
N ILE A 920 2.67 -15.91 35.38
CA ILE A 920 2.31 -17.10 36.18
C ILE A 920 3.55 -17.84 36.65
N VAL A 921 4.51 -18.08 35.76
CA VAL A 921 5.77 -18.76 36.11
C VAL A 921 6.53 -17.97 37.17
N ALA A 922 6.60 -16.64 37.04
CA ALA A 922 7.24 -15.79 38.05
C ALA A 922 6.52 -15.85 39.41
N VAL A 923 5.18 -15.77 39.43
CA VAL A 923 4.37 -15.89 40.66
C VAL A 923 4.57 -17.25 41.32
N VAL A 924 4.49 -18.34 40.56
CA VAL A 924 4.69 -19.70 41.08
C VAL A 924 6.10 -19.87 41.63
N ALA A 925 7.13 -19.38 40.92
CA ALA A 925 8.50 -19.42 41.41
C ALA A 925 8.66 -18.67 42.74
N LEU A 926 8.08 -17.47 42.88
CA LEU A 926 8.11 -16.70 44.11
C LEU A 926 7.37 -17.40 45.27
N LEU A 927 6.22 -18.02 44.99
CA LEU A 927 5.46 -18.77 45.98
C LEU A 927 6.16 -20.06 46.41
N VAL A 928 6.81 -20.77 45.48
CA VAL A 928 7.64 -21.96 45.78
C VAL A 928 8.83 -21.55 46.65
N LEU A 929 9.50 -20.43 46.33
CA LEU A 929 10.58 -19.88 47.16
C LEU A 929 10.08 -19.49 48.57
N ALA A 930 8.87 -18.92 48.66
CA ALA A 930 8.23 -18.59 49.95
C ALA A 930 7.86 -19.85 50.75
N TRP A 931 7.41 -20.90 50.07
CA TRP A 931 7.04 -22.19 50.66
C TRP A 931 8.25 -22.97 51.19
N LEU A 932 9.31 -23.07 50.37
CA LEU A 932 10.57 -23.73 50.73
C LEU A 932 11.25 -23.10 51.95
N ASN A 933 10.98 -21.81 52.22
CA ASN A 933 11.28 -21.08 53.47
C ASN A 933 12.73 -21.24 53.97
N ARG A 934 13.67 -21.24 53.02
CA ARG A 934 15.10 -21.35 53.28
C ARG A 934 15.75 -20.08 52.76
N ALA A 935 15.97 -19.11 53.65
CA ALA A 935 16.51 -17.79 53.32
C ALA A 935 17.72 -17.85 52.37
N ARG A 936 18.60 -18.84 52.55
CA ARG A 936 19.78 -19.06 51.68
C ARG A 936 19.45 -19.37 50.22
N TYR A 937 18.44 -20.20 49.93
CA TYR A 937 18.05 -20.49 48.54
C TYR A 937 17.38 -19.30 47.87
N VAL A 938 16.63 -18.51 48.64
CA VAL A 938 16.05 -17.24 48.18
C VAL A 938 17.15 -16.23 47.87
N GLY A 939 18.17 -16.13 48.73
CA GLY A 939 19.34 -15.28 48.51
C GLY A 939 20.12 -15.65 47.26
N ILE A 940 20.39 -16.94 47.04
CA ILE A 940 21.02 -17.45 45.80
C ILE A 940 20.16 -17.12 44.58
N GLY A 941 18.83 -17.31 44.66
CA GLY A 941 17.90 -16.97 43.59
C GLY A 941 17.90 -15.48 43.24
N LEU A 942 17.95 -14.59 44.25
CA LEU A 942 18.01 -13.14 44.06
C LEU A 942 19.34 -12.69 43.44
N VAL A 943 20.46 -13.29 43.83
CA VAL A 943 21.77 -12.99 43.23
C VAL A 943 21.82 -13.46 41.78
N ILE A 944 21.26 -14.63 41.46
CA ILE A 944 21.12 -15.11 40.08
C ILE A 944 20.21 -14.18 39.27
N LEU A 945 19.06 -13.78 39.84
CA LEU A 945 18.16 -12.82 39.21
C LEU A 945 18.86 -11.49 38.94
N VAL A 946 19.65 -10.98 39.88
CA VAL A 946 20.46 -9.77 39.70
C VAL A 946 21.51 -9.95 38.62
N ALA A 947 22.19 -11.10 38.54
CA ALA A 947 23.13 -11.38 37.45
C ALA A 947 22.42 -11.41 36.08
N VAL A 948 21.23 -12.01 36.01
CA VAL A 948 20.39 -12.02 34.80
C VAL A 948 19.92 -10.62 34.45
N LEU A 949 19.44 -9.84 35.43
CA LEU A 949 19.01 -8.46 35.24
C LEU A 949 20.19 -7.62 34.78
N VAL A 950 21.33 -7.62 35.47
CA VAL A 950 22.55 -6.91 35.03
C VAL A 950 22.95 -7.30 33.61
N SER A 951 22.95 -8.59 33.28
CA SER A 951 23.25 -9.05 31.92
C SER A 951 22.23 -8.52 30.90
N LEU A 952 20.93 -8.61 31.20
CA LEU A 952 19.86 -8.07 30.36
C LEU A 952 19.93 -6.55 30.22
N TRP A 953 20.37 -5.85 31.26
CA TRP A 953 20.45 -4.39 31.36
C TRP A 953 21.66 -3.81 30.64
N VAL A 954 22.81 -4.46 30.78
CA VAL A 954 24.03 -4.18 30.01
C VAL A 954 23.77 -4.46 28.53
N GLN A 955 23.07 -5.56 28.22
CA GLN A 955 22.65 -5.86 26.86
C GLN A 955 21.59 -4.89 26.32
N SER A 956 20.64 -4.40 27.14
CA SER A 956 19.55 -3.52 26.70
C SER A 956 19.91 -2.02 26.66
N GLY A 957 21.09 -1.62 27.11
CA GLY A 957 21.56 -0.24 27.08
C GLY A 957 20.98 0.68 28.17
N VAL A 958 20.13 0.16 29.06
CA VAL A 958 19.45 0.95 30.12
C VAL A 958 20.46 1.49 31.16
N GLY A 959 21.62 0.84 31.27
CA GLY A 959 22.74 1.31 32.09
C GLY A 959 23.70 2.30 31.44
N GLY A 960 23.42 2.75 30.21
CA GLY A 960 24.21 3.77 29.51
C GLY A 960 25.44 3.27 28.74
N THR A 961 25.59 1.96 28.49
CA THR A 961 26.86 1.41 27.94
C THR A 961 26.79 0.51 26.69
N SER A 962 25.64 0.09 26.12
CA SER A 962 25.68 -0.68 24.85
C SER A 962 24.40 -0.78 23.97
N ARG A 963 24.58 -1.36 22.76
CA ARG A 963 23.82 -1.32 21.50
C ARG A 963 22.71 -2.42 21.34
N ALA A 964 21.56 -2.35 22.02
CA ALA A 964 20.42 -3.22 21.64
C ALA A 964 19.06 -2.52 21.60
N THR A 965 18.55 -2.37 20.37
CA THR A 965 17.55 -1.36 20.00
C THR A 965 16.10 -1.78 20.15
N ALA A 966 15.78 -3.07 19.99
CA ALA A 966 14.38 -3.54 20.04
C ALA A 966 13.69 -3.29 21.40
N LYS A 967 14.48 -3.14 22.48
CA LYS A 967 13.97 -3.02 23.85
C LYS A 967 13.87 -1.57 24.34
N VAL A 968 14.65 -0.64 23.77
CA VAL A 968 14.56 0.82 24.03
C VAL A 968 13.25 1.38 23.44
N VAL A 969 12.86 0.90 22.27
CA VAL A 969 11.58 1.23 21.63
C VAL A 969 10.40 0.79 22.51
N LEU A 970 10.44 -0.44 23.05
CA LEU A 970 9.42 -0.94 23.97
C LEU A 970 9.38 -0.15 25.29
N MET A 971 10.53 0.29 25.80
CA MET A 971 10.61 1.16 27.00
C MET A 971 10.07 2.56 26.75
N GLY A 972 10.29 3.14 25.57
CA GLY A 972 9.65 4.38 25.13
C GLY A 972 8.13 4.23 25.01
N PHE A 973 7.66 3.09 24.49
CA PHE A 973 6.23 2.77 24.43
C PHE A 973 5.59 2.59 25.81
N MET A 974 6.35 2.16 26.82
CA MET A 974 5.87 1.94 28.19
C MET A 974 6.14 3.11 29.15
N ASP A 975 6.64 4.24 28.63
CA ASP A 975 7.01 5.43 29.42
C ASP A 975 8.02 5.13 30.56
N LEU A 976 8.84 4.09 30.38
CA LEU A 976 9.85 3.65 31.36
C LEU A 976 11.14 4.48 31.28
N LEU A 977 11.30 5.27 30.22
CA LEU A 977 12.45 6.16 30.01
C LEU A 977 12.44 7.40 30.91
N ARG A 978 11.35 7.66 31.65
CA ARG A 978 11.24 8.77 32.59
C ARG A 978 12.05 8.58 33.88
N PHE A 979 12.47 7.35 34.18
CA PHE A 979 13.25 7.03 35.37
C PHE A 979 14.74 7.21 35.12
N ASN A 980 15.43 7.91 36.02
CA ASN A 980 16.88 8.11 35.91
C ASN A 980 17.63 6.75 35.85
N PRO A 981 18.58 6.56 34.92
CA PRO A 981 19.40 5.34 34.83
C PRO A 981 20.04 4.92 36.16
N VAL A 982 20.37 5.89 37.01
CA VAL A 982 20.94 5.67 38.34
C VAL A 982 19.93 4.96 39.26
N THR A 983 18.65 5.32 39.20
CA THR A 983 17.57 4.73 40.01
C THR A 983 17.51 3.22 39.86
N TRP A 984 17.72 2.75 38.63
CA TRP A 984 17.68 1.33 38.34
C TRP A 984 18.92 0.57 38.79
N TRP A 985 20.11 1.16 38.64
CA TRP A 985 21.33 0.58 39.21
C TRP A 985 21.26 0.49 40.74
N LEU A 986 20.68 1.49 41.40
CA LEU A 986 20.44 1.46 42.84
C LEU A 986 19.48 0.32 43.24
N LEU A 987 18.42 0.08 42.46
CA LEU A 987 17.50 -1.05 42.65
C LEU A 987 18.20 -2.41 42.51
N VAL A 988 19.03 -2.57 41.48
CA VAL A 988 19.80 -3.80 41.21
C VAL A 988 20.82 -4.06 42.32
N LEU A 989 21.56 -3.03 42.74
CA LEU A 989 22.52 -3.12 43.85
C LEU A 989 21.81 -3.41 45.18
N GLY A 990 20.64 -2.82 45.43
CA GLY A 990 19.81 -3.08 46.60
C GLY A 990 19.32 -4.54 46.65
N LEU A 991 18.81 -5.06 45.53
CA LEU A 991 18.39 -6.47 45.40
C LEU A 991 19.56 -7.45 45.57
N GLY A 992 20.73 -7.12 45.00
CA GLY A 992 21.94 -7.95 45.12
C GLY A 992 22.48 -7.97 46.54
N GLY A 993 22.56 -6.81 47.19
CA GLY A 993 22.95 -6.69 48.60
C GLY A 993 21.99 -7.42 49.54
N TYR A 994 20.69 -7.34 49.29
CA TYR A 994 19.69 -8.10 50.05
C TYR A 994 19.81 -9.61 49.82
N GLY A 995 20.06 -10.05 48.58
CA GLY A 995 20.33 -11.44 48.24
C GLY A 995 21.56 -12.00 48.98
N LEU A 996 22.67 -11.25 49.01
CA LEU A 996 23.87 -11.61 49.77
C LEU A 996 23.61 -11.66 51.27
N LEU A 997 22.87 -10.70 51.82
CA LEU A 997 22.44 -10.70 53.22
C LEU A 997 21.68 -11.98 53.59
N LEU A 998 20.79 -12.46 52.73
CA LEU A 998 20.05 -13.71 52.95
C LEU A 998 20.91 -14.98 52.85
N ILE A 999 22.03 -14.92 52.14
CA ILE A 999 23.01 -16.02 52.06
C ILE A 999 23.87 -16.06 53.34
N LEU A 1000 24.31 -14.88 53.81
CA LEU A 1000 25.32 -14.74 54.86
C LEU A 1000 24.74 -14.67 56.28
N ALA A 1001 23.50 -14.18 56.46
CA ALA A 1001 22.91 -13.96 57.77
C ALA A 1001 22.23 -15.22 58.34
N ASP A 1002 22.07 -15.22 59.67
CA ASP A 1002 21.28 -16.23 60.38
C ASP A 1002 19.77 -16.03 60.11
N PRO A 1003 19.08 -17.03 59.50
CA PRO A 1003 17.67 -16.93 59.15
C PRO A 1003 16.71 -16.71 60.34
N ASP A 1004 17.14 -17.05 61.56
CA ASP A 1004 16.31 -16.88 62.78
C ASP A 1004 16.53 -15.52 63.46
N SER A 1005 17.46 -14.69 62.95
CA SER A 1005 17.79 -13.40 63.55
C SER A 1005 16.77 -12.31 63.22
N SER A 1006 16.01 -11.86 64.23
CA SER A 1006 15.17 -10.66 64.15
C SER A 1006 15.99 -9.36 64.19
N ARG A 1007 17.23 -9.40 64.71
CA ARG A 1007 18.14 -8.25 64.78
C ARG A 1007 18.59 -7.79 63.40
N VAL A 1008 18.85 -8.73 62.49
CA VAL A 1008 19.23 -8.43 61.09
C VAL A 1008 18.10 -7.69 60.38
N VAL A 1009 16.84 -8.10 60.58
CA VAL A 1009 15.69 -7.44 59.97
C VAL A 1009 15.53 -6.01 60.50
N ARG A 1010 15.59 -5.83 61.83
CA ARG A 1010 15.43 -4.52 62.47
C ARG A 1010 16.53 -3.53 62.13
N TRP A 1011 17.78 -3.93 62.22
CA TRP A 1011 18.90 -3.00 62.21
C TRP A 1011 19.64 -2.90 60.87
N ILE A 1012 19.38 -3.82 59.94
CA ILE A 1012 20.05 -3.84 58.64
C ILE A 1012 19.04 -3.73 57.50
N VAL A 1013 18.00 -4.58 57.49
CA VAL A 1013 17.05 -4.63 56.37
C VAL A 1013 16.11 -3.42 56.36
N VAL A 1014 15.50 -3.08 57.49
CA VAL A 1014 14.56 -1.94 57.59
C VAL A 1014 15.25 -0.59 57.30
N PRO A 1015 16.41 -0.27 57.90
CA PRO A 1015 17.12 0.98 57.60
C PRO A 1015 17.67 1.02 56.17
N GLY A 1016 18.18 -0.11 55.66
CA GLY A 1016 18.67 -0.22 54.28
C GLY A 1016 17.57 -0.01 53.23
N ALA A 1017 16.37 -0.57 53.47
CA ALA A 1017 15.22 -0.36 52.60
C ALA A 1017 14.73 1.11 52.63
N LEU A 1018 14.71 1.74 53.81
CA LEU A 1018 14.40 3.17 53.95
C LEU A 1018 15.42 4.06 53.23
N LEU A 1019 16.71 3.76 53.35
CA LEU A 1019 17.78 4.47 52.63
C LEU A 1019 17.66 4.31 51.11
N LEU A 1020 17.34 3.12 50.62
CA LEU A 1020 17.11 2.88 49.20
C LEU A 1020 15.90 3.67 48.69
N VAL A 1021 14.80 3.71 49.44
CA VAL A 1021 13.60 4.49 49.09
C VAL A 1021 13.91 5.99 49.09
N VAL A 1022 14.68 6.49 50.06
CA VAL A 1022 15.15 7.89 50.09
C VAL A 1022 16.08 8.18 48.92
N ALA A 1023 17.00 7.28 48.58
CA ALA A 1023 17.90 7.45 47.44
C ALA A 1023 17.14 7.48 46.10
N VAL A 1024 16.15 6.61 45.93
CA VAL A 1024 15.24 6.61 44.77
C VAL A 1024 14.40 7.89 44.72
N TYR A 1025 13.88 8.36 45.86
CA TYR A 1025 13.13 9.61 45.95
C TYR A 1025 13.97 10.84 45.57
N LEU A 1026 15.21 10.91 46.06
CA LEU A 1026 16.15 11.98 45.73
C LEU A 1026 16.57 11.94 44.26
N ALA A 1027 16.50 10.78 43.61
CA ALA A 1027 16.86 10.62 42.20
C ALA A 1027 15.72 11.00 41.21
N ASP A 1028 14.43 10.82 41.58
CA ASP A 1028 13.31 10.90 40.61
C ASP A 1028 12.07 11.75 41.03
N GLY A 1029 12.02 12.37 42.21
CA GLY A 1029 10.88 13.26 42.56
C GLY A 1029 9.58 12.54 43.01
N PRO A 1030 8.45 13.25 43.23
CA PRO A 1030 7.65 13.07 44.43
C PRO A 1030 6.73 11.84 44.44
N ALA A 1031 6.96 10.95 45.42
CA ALA A 1031 5.96 9.99 45.89
C ALA A 1031 5.88 10.01 47.43
N ALA A 1032 5.40 11.12 47.99
CA ALA A 1032 5.22 11.28 49.44
C ALA A 1032 4.34 10.15 50.05
N ILE A 1033 3.34 9.67 49.31
CA ILE A 1033 2.45 8.57 49.72
C ILE A 1033 3.23 7.24 49.84
N THR A 1034 4.16 6.97 48.92
CA THR A 1034 5.00 5.76 48.95
C THR A 1034 5.99 5.80 50.10
N LEU A 1035 6.60 6.97 50.36
CA LEU A 1035 7.47 7.19 51.51
C LEU A 1035 6.74 6.99 52.84
N ILE A 1036 5.51 7.51 52.97
CA ILE A 1036 4.67 7.31 54.15
C ILE A 1036 4.31 5.83 54.33
N GLY A 1037 3.93 5.14 53.25
CA GLY A 1037 3.64 3.70 53.26
C GLY A 1037 4.85 2.86 53.65
N CYS A 1038 6.03 3.17 53.11
CA CYS A 1038 7.30 2.52 53.46
C CYS A 1038 7.70 2.79 54.92
N ALA A 1039 7.51 4.02 55.42
CA ALA A 1039 7.78 4.37 56.82
C ALA A 1039 6.83 3.65 57.80
N ILE A 1040 5.54 3.55 57.47
CA ILE A 1040 4.55 2.79 58.24
C ILE A 1040 4.89 1.28 58.21
N GLY A 1041 5.22 0.74 57.04
CA GLY A 1041 5.65 -0.65 56.90
C GLY A 1041 6.91 -0.96 57.70
N ALA A 1042 7.91 -0.08 57.62
CA ALA A 1042 9.14 -0.14 58.42
C ALA A 1042 8.84 -0.11 59.92
N TRP A 1043 7.93 0.77 60.37
CA TRP A 1043 7.50 0.85 61.77
C TRP A 1043 6.77 -0.41 62.24
N ILE A 1044 5.89 -0.99 61.42
CA ILE A 1044 5.18 -2.25 61.73
C ILE A 1044 6.17 -3.42 61.86
N VAL A 1045 7.10 -3.54 60.91
CA VAL A 1045 8.15 -4.57 60.94
C VAL A 1045 9.05 -4.39 62.16
N TRP A 1046 9.40 -3.14 62.47
CA TRP A 1046 10.15 -2.80 63.68
C TRP A 1046 9.40 -3.20 64.95
N LYS A 1047 8.08 -2.98 65.02
CA LYS A 1047 7.24 -3.33 66.18
C LYS A 1047 7.05 -4.85 66.35
N ARG A 1048 6.98 -5.61 65.26
CA ARG A 1048 6.62 -7.05 65.29
C ARG A 1048 7.80 -8.03 65.39
N GLU A 1049 9.04 -7.56 65.26
CA GLU A 1049 10.25 -8.39 65.39
C GLU A 1049 10.26 -9.69 64.58
N PRO A 1050 9.89 -9.67 63.28
CA PRO A 1050 9.91 -10.90 62.50
C PRO A 1050 11.34 -11.42 62.35
N THR A 1051 11.51 -12.74 62.39
CA THR A 1051 12.78 -13.38 62.01
C THR A 1051 13.06 -13.12 60.53
N LEU A 1052 14.33 -13.18 60.12
CA LEU A 1052 14.72 -12.97 58.72
C LEU A 1052 13.99 -13.92 57.76
N ALA A 1053 13.77 -15.18 58.17
CA ALA A 1053 12.95 -16.13 57.42
C ALA A 1053 11.48 -15.70 57.29
N ALA A 1054 10.84 -15.27 58.39
CA ALA A 1054 9.45 -14.82 58.38
C ALA A 1054 9.26 -13.54 57.55
N PHE A 1055 10.19 -12.58 57.66
CA PHE A 1055 10.21 -11.35 56.87
C PHE A 1055 10.39 -11.64 55.38
N THR A 1056 11.33 -12.53 55.03
CA THR A 1056 11.60 -12.92 53.63
C THR A 1056 10.40 -13.62 53.01
N ARG A 1057 9.74 -14.53 53.74
CA ARG A 1057 8.52 -15.19 53.29
C ARG A 1057 7.41 -14.18 53.02
N ALA A 1058 7.20 -13.22 53.92
CA ALA A 1058 6.21 -12.16 53.73
C ALA A 1058 6.54 -11.27 52.51
N MET A 1059 7.82 -10.91 52.33
CA MET A 1059 8.28 -10.15 51.16
C MET A 1059 8.08 -10.91 49.85
N LEU A 1060 8.40 -12.21 49.79
CA LEU A 1060 8.19 -13.03 48.60
C LEU A 1060 6.70 -13.18 48.26
N ILE A 1061 5.84 -13.32 49.26
CA ILE A 1061 4.38 -13.36 49.06
C ILE A 1061 3.89 -12.01 48.52
N LEU A 1062 4.36 -10.89 49.09
CA LEU A 1062 4.02 -9.55 48.60
C LEU A 1062 4.57 -9.30 47.18
N LEU A 1063 5.77 -9.79 46.86
CA LEU A 1063 6.35 -9.72 45.53
C LEU A 1063 5.55 -10.57 44.54
N ALA A 1064 5.10 -11.76 44.97
CA ALA A 1064 4.24 -12.63 44.16
C ALA A 1064 2.89 -11.96 43.88
N LEU A 1065 2.26 -11.33 44.89
CA LEU A 1065 1.03 -10.56 44.73
C LEU A 1065 1.24 -9.34 43.81
N GLY A 1066 2.35 -8.61 43.97
CA GLY A 1066 2.72 -7.51 43.09
C GLY A 1066 2.98 -7.97 41.65
N THR A 1067 3.65 -9.10 41.47
CA THR A 1067 3.90 -9.72 40.15
C THR A 1067 2.59 -10.18 39.51
N ALA A 1068 1.66 -10.73 40.29
CA ALA A 1068 0.33 -11.10 39.80
C ALA A 1068 -0.49 -9.87 39.36
N LEU A 1069 -0.41 -8.77 40.12
CA LEU A 1069 -1.04 -7.49 39.76
C LEU A 1069 -0.41 -6.88 38.50
N LEU A 1070 0.91 -6.92 38.37
CA LEU A 1070 1.62 -6.47 37.16
C LEU A 1070 1.27 -7.36 35.96
N GLY A 1071 1.21 -8.68 36.14
CA GLY A 1071 0.79 -9.60 35.09
C GLY A 1071 -0.65 -9.41 34.66
N TYR A 1072 -1.56 -9.14 35.60
CA TYR A 1072 -2.92 -8.74 35.29
C TYR A 1072 -2.96 -7.40 34.52
N GLY A 1073 -2.16 -6.42 34.92
CA GLY A 1073 -2.02 -5.16 34.21
C GLY A 1073 -1.47 -5.32 32.78
N ALA A 1074 -0.43 -6.15 32.62
CA ALA A 1074 0.15 -6.49 31.33
C ALA A 1074 -0.86 -7.24 30.43
N ASN A 1075 -1.60 -8.20 30.99
CA ASN A 1075 -2.69 -8.88 30.29
C ASN A 1075 -3.75 -7.88 29.79
N ARG A 1076 -4.18 -6.97 30.66
CA ARG A 1076 -5.15 -5.93 30.32
C ARG A 1076 -4.62 -5.02 29.22
N PHE A 1077 -3.37 -4.56 29.32
CA PHE A 1077 -2.71 -3.72 28.33
C PHE A 1077 -2.58 -4.42 26.97
N VAL A 1078 -2.03 -5.63 26.94
CA VAL A 1078 -1.88 -6.44 25.71
C VAL A 1078 -3.22 -6.62 25.03
N ASN A 1079 -4.29 -6.88 25.79
CA ASN A 1079 -5.64 -7.07 25.25
C ASN A 1079 -6.44 -5.77 25.06
N GLY A 1080 -5.81 -4.60 25.18
CA GLY A 1080 -6.46 -3.30 24.96
C GLY A 1080 -7.58 -2.96 25.95
N LYS A 1081 -7.55 -3.53 27.16
CA LYS A 1081 -8.57 -3.35 28.22
C LYS A 1081 -8.13 -2.31 29.28
N PRO A 1082 -9.09 -1.61 29.93
CA PRO A 1082 -8.84 -0.77 31.12
C PRO A 1082 -7.96 -1.44 32.20
N LEU A 1083 -6.95 -0.72 32.68
CA LEU A 1083 -6.04 -1.16 33.75
C LEU A 1083 -6.78 -1.24 35.10
N ILE A 1084 -7.60 -0.23 35.42
CA ILE A 1084 -8.42 -0.19 36.64
C ILE A 1084 -9.79 0.42 36.33
N THR A 1085 -10.87 -0.25 36.75
CA THR A 1085 -12.23 0.29 36.77
C THR A 1085 -12.67 0.36 38.22
N VAL A 1086 -12.98 1.56 38.74
CA VAL A 1086 -13.57 1.74 40.08
C VAL A 1086 -15.05 2.09 39.91
N PRO A 1087 -15.98 1.11 40.01
CA PRO A 1087 -17.38 1.30 39.64
C PRO A 1087 -18.10 2.38 40.47
N VAL A 1088 -17.65 2.58 41.71
CA VAL A 1088 -18.30 3.46 42.69
C VAL A 1088 -18.04 4.95 42.44
N VAL A 1089 -16.93 5.30 41.78
CA VAL A 1089 -16.55 6.70 41.50
C VAL A 1089 -16.50 7.03 40.01
N ASN A 1090 -16.90 6.09 39.14
CA ASN A 1090 -16.88 6.24 37.69
C ASN A 1090 -15.51 6.65 37.12
N VAL A 1091 -14.42 6.34 37.83
CA VAL A 1091 -13.05 6.58 37.38
C VAL A 1091 -12.54 5.31 36.71
N THR A 1092 -12.28 5.42 35.41
CA THR A 1092 -11.64 4.38 34.61
C THR A 1092 -10.24 4.86 34.25
N TYR A 1093 -9.20 4.23 34.80
CA TYR A 1093 -7.83 4.40 34.28
C TYR A 1093 -7.71 3.47 33.06
N GLY A 1094 -8.01 4.03 31.89
CA GLY A 1094 -7.90 3.35 30.61
C GLY A 1094 -6.44 3.13 30.21
N PRO A 1095 -6.15 2.13 29.36
CA PRO A 1095 -4.86 2.11 28.67
C PRO A 1095 -4.83 3.32 27.73
N PHE A 1096 -3.70 4.01 27.67
CA PHE A 1096 -3.53 5.13 26.74
C PHE A 1096 -3.26 4.59 25.34
N PRO A 1097 -3.73 5.26 24.26
CA PRO A 1097 -3.30 4.90 22.91
C PRO A 1097 -1.78 4.89 22.85
N VAL A 1098 -1.23 3.93 22.11
CA VAL A 1098 0.21 3.83 21.94
C VAL A 1098 0.62 4.98 21.02
N ARG A 1099 1.24 6.02 21.59
CA ARG A 1099 1.62 7.26 20.89
C ARG A 1099 3.13 7.42 20.83
N LEU A 1100 3.68 7.28 19.63
CA LEU A 1100 5.06 7.63 19.31
C LEU A 1100 5.10 9.04 18.68
N GLY A 1101 5.83 9.96 19.30
CA GLY A 1101 5.89 11.38 18.95
C GLY A 1101 6.11 12.23 20.21
N PRO A 1102 6.19 13.56 20.15
CA PRO A 1102 5.91 14.36 18.97
C PRO A 1102 6.98 14.22 17.90
N ILE A 1103 6.53 14.05 16.65
CA ILE A 1103 7.34 14.36 15.48
C ILE A 1103 7.13 15.86 15.20
N PRO A 1104 8.15 16.71 15.38
CA PRO A 1104 7.97 18.16 15.29
C PRO A 1104 7.55 18.64 13.91
N ARG A 1105 6.88 19.79 13.87
CA ARG A 1105 6.67 20.58 12.66
C ARG A 1105 7.98 20.72 11.88
N GLY A 1106 7.92 20.61 10.56
CA GLY A 1106 9.05 20.81 9.67
C GLY A 1106 9.84 19.54 9.32
N VAL A 1107 9.67 18.44 10.07
CA VAL A 1107 10.33 17.16 9.76
C VAL A 1107 9.83 16.64 8.40
N PRO A 1108 10.71 16.30 7.44
CA PRO A 1108 10.31 15.67 6.17
C PRO A 1108 9.64 14.32 6.42
N VAL A 1109 8.52 14.04 5.76
CA VAL A 1109 7.83 12.74 5.90
C VAL A 1109 8.75 11.58 5.46
N ASN A 1110 9.48 11.78 4.36
CA ASN A 1110 10.38 10.77 3.81
C ASN A 1110 11.61 10.48 4.69
N LEU A 1111 11.94 11.36 5.65
CA LEU A 1111 13.00 11.08 6.63
C LEU A 1111 12.64 9.89 7.52
N ILE A 1112 11.35 9.64 7.74
CA ILE A 1112 10.85 8.52 8.54
C ILE A 1112 10.34 7.38 7.65
N MET A 1113 9.64 7.70 6.57
CA MET A 1113 9.01 6.68 5.71
C MET A 1113 10.00 5.91 4.83
N ASN A 1114 11.22 6.44 4.62
CA ASN A 1114 12.24 5.77 3.82
C ASN A 1114 13.26 4.99 4.67
N ILE A 1115 13.06 4.87 5.99
CA ILE A 1115 13.98 4.14 6.87
C ILE A 1115 14.01 2.67 6.46
N ASP A 1116 15.20 2.12 6.22
CA ASP A 1116 15.41 0.72 5.96
C ASP A 1116 15.48 -0.09 7.27
N PRO A 1117 14.52 -0.98 7.57
CA PRO A 1117 14.60 -1.85 8.75
C PRO A 1117 15.75 -2.86 8.69
N GLU A 1118 16.30 -3.13 7.50
CA GLU A 1118 17.39 -4.08 7.27
C GLU A 1118 18.77 -3.40 7.29
N SER A 1119 18.82 -2.07 7.39
CA SER A 1119 20.08 -1.32 7.47
C SER A 1119 20.82 -1.59 8.80
N GLU A 1120 22.14 -1.71 8.72
CA GLU A 1120 23.03 -1.77 9.91
C GLU A 1120 22.86 -0.53 10.82
N ASN A 1121 22.43 0.61 10.25
CA ASN A 1121 22.20 1.87 10.95
C ASN A 1121 20.79 2.00 11.54
N PHE A 1122 19.84 1.11 11.20
CA PHE A 1122 18.46 1.15 11.68
C PHE A 1122 18.39 1.25 13.21
N ALA A 1123 19.21 0.44 13.87
CA ALA A 1123 19.36 0.41 15.32
C ALA A 1123 19.65 1.80 15.91
N THR A 1124 20.60 2.52 15.31
CA THR A 1124 21.03 3.84 15.76
C THR A 1124 19.97 4.90 15.43
N ALA A 1125 19.37 4.82 14.23
CA ALA A 1125 18.31 5.72 13.79
C ALA A 1125 17.08 5.67 14.71
N ALA A 1126 16.58 4.46 14.99
CA ALA A 1126 15.43 4.28 15.88
C ALA A 1126 15.71 4.73 17.32
N ALA A 1127 16.91 4.43 17.85
CA ALA A 1127 17.30 4.87 19.19
C ALA A 1127 17.39 6.40 19.30
N THR A 1128 18.04 7.05 18.35
CA THR A 1128 18.25 8.51 18.37
C THR A 1128 16.96 9.27 18.12
N MET A 1129 16.06 8.76 17.27
CA MET A 1129 14.70 9.27 17.14
C MET A 1129 13.92 9.16 18.47
N THR A 1130 13.99 8.01 19.14
CA THR A 1130 13.31 7.81 20.43
C THR A 1130 13.85 8.76 21.51
N ILE A 1131 15.18 8.94 21.58
CA ILE A 1131 15.82 9.87 22.52
C ILE A 1131 15.44 11.32 22.19
N ALA A 1132 15.42 11.70 20.91
CA ALA A 1132 14.98 13.04 20.50
C ALA A 1132 13.55 13.33 20.94
N ILE A 1133 12.64 12.37 20.73
CA ILE A 1133 11.25 12.47 21.19
C ILE A 1133 11.18 12.62 22.72
N ALA A 1134 11.96 11.83 23.46
CA ALA A 1134 12.02 11.92 24.92
C ALA A 1134 12.59 13.26 25.39
N ASP A 1135 13.66 13.75 24.76
CA ASP A 1135 14.26 15.06 25.03
C ASP A 1135 13.22 16.19 24.84
N ILE A 1136 12.44 16.14 23.77
CA ILE A 1136 11.38 17.13 23.49
C ILE A 1136 10.31 17.12 24.57
N ARG A 1137 9.81 15.93 24.96
CA ARG A 1137 8.79 15.79 26.00
C ARG A 1137 9.28 16.25 27.37
N THR A 1138 10.47 15.80 27.77
CA THR A 1138 11.03 16.06 29.12
C THR A 1138 11.47 17.50 29.31
N LYS A 1139 11.93 18.16 28.25
CA LYS A 1139 12.34 19.58 28.27
C LYS A 1139 11.22 20.53 27.86
N HIS A 1140 10.03 20.00 27.57
CA HIS A 1140 8.88 20.78 27.08
C HIS A 1140 9.22 21.68 25.89
N LEU A 1141 9.97 21.14 24.92
CA LEU A 1141 10.33 21.88 23.70
C LEU A 1141 9.13 21.92 22.75
N ASP A 1142 8.92 23.05 22.09
CA ASP A 1142 7.88 23.25 21.09
C ASP A 1142 8.45 23.98 19.85
N GLY A 1143 7.64 24.04 18.80
CA GLY A 1143 7.95 24.73 17.54
C GLY A 1143 9.37 24.46 17.04
N GLU A 1144 10.13 25.55 16.87
CA GLU A 1144 11.48 25.51 16.32
C GLU A 1144 12.48 24.79 17.23
N ALA A 1145 12.35 24.93 18.55
CA ALA A 1145 13.24 24.28 19.50
C ALA A 1145 13.07 22.75 19.47
N ALA A 1146 11.83 22.28 19.28
CA ALA A 1146 11.56 20.86 19.09
C ALA A 1146 12.13 20.33 17.78
N TYR A 1147 11.93 21.06 16.67
CA TYR A 1147 12.52 20.71 15.36
C TYR A 1147 14.05 20.63 15.42
N ASP A 1148 14.70 21.67 15.94
CA ASP A 1148 16.16 21.73 16.02
C ASP A 1148 16.74 20.63 16.93
N ALA A 1149 16.04 20.27 18.02
CA ALA A 1149 16.42 19.15 18.88
C ALA A 1149 16.28 17.80 18.17
N PHE A 1150 15.16 17.59 17.46
CA PHE A 1150 14.91 16.36 16.73
C PHE A 1150 15.91 16.16 15.60
N ILE A 1151 16.06 17.15 14.74
CA ILE A 1151 16.91 17.07 13.56
C ILE A 1151 18.38 16.93 13.95
N ARG A 1152 18.87 17.67 14.96
CA ARG A 1152 20.26 17.57 15.42
C ARG A 1152 20.62 16.19 15.94
N ARG A 1153 19.68 15.52 16.62
CA ARG A 1153 19.93 14.22 17.27
C ARG A 1153 19.61 13.04 16.36
N ALA A 1154 18.48 13.05 15.68
CA ALA A 1154 17.99 11.94 14.88
C ALA A 1154 18.28 12.10 13.38
N GLY A 1155 18.29 13.32 12.86
CA GLY A 1155 18.37 13.62 11.42
C GLY A 1155 19.49 12.87 10.67
N PRO A 1156 20.77 13.01 11.06
CA PRO A 1156 21.87 12.32 10.40
C PRO A 1156 21.71 10.79 10.37
N HIS A 1157 21.33 10.20 11.50
CA HIS A 1157 21.18 8.75 11.62
C HIS A 1157 19.97 8.21 10.83
N LEU A 1158 18.91 9.01 10.71
CA LEU A 1158 17.75 8.68 9.89
C LEU A 1158 18.11 8.74 8.39
N ILE A 1159 18.94 9.69 7.96
CA ILE A 1159 19.48 9.73 6.59
C ILE A 1159 20.38 8.53 6.33
N ASP A 1160 21.30 8.20 7.25
CA ASP A 1160 22.23 7.07 7.14
C ASP A 1160 21.53 5.70 7.08
N ALA A 1161 20.30 5.61 7.60
CA ALA A 1161 19.47 4.42 7.55
C ALA A 1161 18.42 4.45 6.41
N SER A 1162 18.41 5.46 5.56
CA SER A 1162 17.38 5.63 4.52
C SER A 1162 17.68 4.81 3.26
N LYS A 1163 16.66 4.13 2.72
CA LYS A 1163 16.70 3.52 1.38
C LYS A 1163 16.77 4.55 0.26
N CYS A 1164 16.23 5.74 0.49
CA CYS A 1164 16.17 6.84 -0.47
C CYS A 1164 16.30 8.17 0.28
N PRO A 1165 17.52 8.73 0.42
CA PRO A 1165 17.76 9.99 1.14
C PRO A 1165 17.39 11.23 0.32
N ASP A 1166 16.99 11.07 -0.95
CA ASP A 1166 16.52 12.16 -1.79
C ASP A 1166 15.02 12.43 -1.57
N PHE A 1167 14.72 13.52 -0.87
CA PHE A 1167 13.34 13.90 -0.52
C PHE A 1167 12.72 14.93 -1.46
N GLN A 1168 13.46 15.42 -2.47
CA GLN A 1168 12.95 16.40 -3.42
C GLN A 1168 12.03 15.73 -4.44
N LEU A 1169 10.75 16.06 -4.42
CA LEU A 1169 9.75 15.39 -5.26
C LEU A 1169 9.73 15.94 -6.69
N ASP A 1170 9.89 17.25 -6.86
CA ASP A 1170 9.71 18.01 -8.10
C ASP A 1170 11.01 18.30 -8.86
N ARG A 1171 12.03 17.46 -8.71
CA ARG A 1171 13.36 17.72 -9.31
C ARG A 1171 13.30 17.93 -10.82
N GLY A 1172 12.46 17.19 -11.55
CA GLY A 1172 12.45 17.14 -13.02
C GLY A 1172 13.61 16.31 -13.60
N HIS A 1173 13.75 16.26 -14.92
CA HIS A 1173 14.92 15.67 -15.61
C HIS A 1173 15.76 16.74 -16.28
N LEU A 1174 17.01 16.45 -16.68
CA LEU A 1174 17.95 17.40 -17.34
C LEU A 1174 17.71 17.61 -18.84
N PHE A 1175 16.96 16.73 -19.50
CA PHE A 1175 16.69 16.81 -20.93
C PHE A 1175 15.85 18.04 -21.33
N GLY A 1176 16.19 18.64 -22.46
CA GLY A 1176 15.47 19.80 -23.01
C GLY A 1176 15.95 21.16 -22.48
N GLU A 1177 16.71 21.21 -21.39
CA GLU A 1177 17.15 22.49 -20.80
C GLU A 1177 18.06 23.29 -21.73
N ALA A 1178 18.97 22.61 -22.43
CA ALA A 1178 19.93 23.21 -23.35
C ALA A 1178 19.29 23.69 -24.68
N LEU A 1179 18.00 23.43 -24.92
CA LEU A 1179 17.30 23.95 -26.08
C LEU A 1179 17.18 25.47 -26.00
N SER A 1180 17.19 26.15 -27.15
CA SER A 1180 16.89 27.58 -27.17
C SER A 1180 15.44 27.83 -26.74
N ASP A 1181 15.13 29.02 -26.22
CA ASP A 1181 13.74 29.38 -25.88
C ASP A 1181 12.80 29.24 -27.09
N ARG A 1182 13.30 29.50 -28.30
CA ARG A 1182 12.56 29.26 -29.55
C ARG A 1182 12.23 27.77 -29.71
N ASP A 1183 13.23 26.90 -29.60
CA ASP A 1183 13.05 25.45 -29.77
C ASP A 1183 12.16 24.86 -28.68
N LYS A 1184 12.28 25.33 -27.42
CA LYS A 1184 11.39 24.93 -26.33
C LYS A 1184 9.94 25.28 -26.63
N ASN A 1185 9.67 26.49 -27.11
CA ASN A 1185 8.30 26.91 -27.47
C ASN A 1185 7.78 26.16 -28.71
N ASN A 1186 8.61 25.94 -29.73
CA ASN A 1186 8.26 25.14 -30.90
C ASN A 1186 7.92 23.70 -30.50
N LEU A 1187 8.73 23.08 -29.63
CA LEU A 1187 8.48 21.75 -29.09
C LEU A 1187 7.13 21.69 -28.38
N ILE A 1188 6.81 22.67 -27.52
CA ILE A 1188 5.49 22.77 -26.86
C ILE A 1188 4.37 22.86 -27.91
N ALA A 1189 4.53 23.69 -28.95
CA ALA A 1189 3.55 23.83 -30.02
C ALA A 1189 3.25 22.48 -30.70
N PHE A 1190 4.28 21.67 -30.94
CA PHE A 1190 4.10 20.31 -31.48
C PHE A 1190 3.44 19.37 -30.47
N LEU A 1191 3.89 19.35 -29.20
CA LEU A 1191 3.32 18.44 -28.19
C LEU A 1191 1.83 18.69 -27.91
N LYS A 1192 1.32 19.91 -28.11
CA LYS A 1192 -0.12 20.21 -28.06
C LYS A 1192 -0.94 19.46 -29.12
N THR A 1193 -0.30 18.99 -30.20
CA THR A 1193 -0.99 18.29 -31.30
C THR A 1193 -1.15 16.79 -31.07
N LEU A 1194 -0.41 16.23 -30.11
CA LEU A 1194 -0.29 14.80 -29.83
C LEU A 1194 -1.34 14.28 -28.83
#